data_AF-A0A941GBQ4-F1
#
_entry.id   AF-A0A941GBQ4-F1
#
_cell.length_a   1.000
_cell.length_b   1.000
_cell.length_c   1.000
_cell.angle_alpha   90.00
_cell.angle_beta   90.00
_cell.angle_gamma   90.00
#
_symmetry.space_group_name_H-M   'P 1'
#
loop_
_entity.id
_entity.type
_entity.pdbx_description
1 polymer ?
#
loop_
_entity_poly.entity_id
_entity_poly.type
_entity_poly.pdbx_seq_one_letter_code
_entity_poly.pdbx_strand_id
1 'polypeptide(L)'
;RVGGAGTRGDGAGADDVAIQVQGRPQVQGASLVAVNAFREYADAELASAPDVSGSKPQLITQDMLVRIDRDSQDFINAALGNGALRARLAGLDGYRLRPGVDIVSDPLINPAGNLTVVGDLDLSGFRYGPGSDRNDPARRGFGEPGVLNIRAAGDLTIHGSINDGFAPPPSTPDDQGWYLFEWRNAQNSGNTPFGGDIVIPIDGVSLDKGTVFPKGAVLNYDLPAEGVTLPKGIALPVAVELAGNYVLPAGVVLGADVYHGDGSVAWRAGTVPTADVTLAPGMKLGAGTVLRAETLAAALTWPKGVALPAPMTASGVLALARGALIPAMTKIELPDDKPVNLRPKTGEFQGANWALAPMLPQGATSWSLQLTAGADLGSADPRAVDPASRGSLVLADSHASTRMKIVPGGVGMVYAPNDLGYPVGEPVDPDWVSDCDLFPGLCVTDPKRIKRTWTQDGSDMFGTEVGTPVQEELVVFCDMIPGVCNVEIQPVRDIASAELLAPMFSVVRTGAGDLGAAAAGDLRMDTPYGFYTAGTPSAALRRADGSDPYAQPRGKHIFDPSGGPEQALLLGPQQDDYSAANGAYRAWYPERGGNVDIVVGGSVSGDAWTEFAPPNRPQTPSASVGNWLWRQGSDALPASWWINFGAYAVPMATNMWASSHPYIVGFTGFGTLGGGNLSIAAGGDAGIVAARGLGDYGAPEPRSRALVAAVGGTGRVAPDGSLVLTGGGDLKLRLGGALNPDLDASQYATQYRTNRQKPDLDGMVTNLRGAIQIEARAIGGSRQLFRQDAVAQPGLTGDAMDPRPINPFVPTLSSASGGITLVPGDSAVYLETMGDLVLSGVSDAGRVRVLNTSIQTPGNGLSVGGGQSWFSLWTPATAINLLSAGGNVTPDTSLSHEAAGSASVIRGDDVTVYPSILRVTAASGNIYYGRSAKSGSPGSTPAGGLLLAPSASGELSFLAQQSIYGGGTPVSMSGSDTPLPTPFMPAYAGYDLAGGLQRGSHNNSIDGAPVPREDGPVAPTKDAHPLFVFGPDTPGARSLRAEGAEPIRFYAVQGDLVGLSSGMSVQYLPQTNRSILNWLRAAAPVQALAGRDIAGLGGVFLHNGPSDVSLLHAGRDIWYADVKVAGPGLLDVVAGRNLVQEDRASIVSVGPAL
;
A
#
# COMPACT_ATOMS: atom_id res chain seq x y z
N ARG A 1 29.14 -12.41 26.91
CA ARG A 1 30.62 -12.52 26.81
C ARG A 1 31.18 -12.44 28.24
N VAL A 2 32.29 -13.11 28.55
CA VAL A 2 32.94 -13.14 29.88
C VAL A 2 34.44 -12.82 29.71
N GLY A 3 35.03 -12.17 30.71
CA GLY A 3 36.37 -11.57 30.62
C GLY A 3 36.30 -10.09 30.19
N GLY A 4 37.30 -9.29 30.58
CA GLY A 4 37.37 -7.85 30.31
C GLY A 4 37.25 -6.96 31.56
N ALA A 5 37.96 -5.83 31.58
CA ALA A 5 38.05 -4.92 32.72
C ALA A 5 37.05 -3.74 32.67
N GLY A 6 36.00 -3.86 31.88
CA GLY A 6 35.27 -2.71 31.39
C GLY A 6 33.77 -2.66 31.69
N THR A 7 33.24 -1.44 31.69
CA THR A 7 31.85 -1.04 31.94
C THR A 7 30.88 -1.44 30.82
N ARG A 8 29.56 -1.30 31.06
CA ARG A 8 28.51 -1.47 30.04
C ARG A 8 28.85 -0.60 28.82
N GLY A 9 28.95 -1.19 27.62
CA GLY A 9 29.32 -0.47 26.39
C GLY A 9 30.78 -0.55 25.95
N ASP A 10 31.72 -1.09 26.75
CA ASP A 10 33.06 -1.42 26.22
C ASP A 10 33.17 -2.91 25.83
N GLY A 11 33.84 -3.20 24.72
CA GLY A 11 34.10 -4.58 24.28
C GLY A 11 35.44 -5.16 24.74
N ALA A 12 36.21 -4.40 25.52
CA ALA A 12 37.63 -4.66 25.73
C ALA A 12 37.92 -5.87 26.63
N GLY A 13 38.73 -6.81 26.12
CA GLY A 13 39.36 -7.88 26.89
C GLY A 13 38.49 -9.11 27.17
N ALA A 14 37.31 -9.22 26.55
CA ALA A 14 36.52 -10.45 26.61
C ALA A 14 37.08 -11.50 25.64
N ASP A 15 37.29 -12.73 26.12
CA ASP A 15 37.78 -13.87 25.34
C ASP A 15 36.97 -15.16 25.61
N ASP A 16 35.87 -15.07 26.38
CA ASP A 16 35.11 -16.23 26.81
C ASP A 16 33.58 -16.02 26.74
N VAL A 17 32.81 -17.11 26.85
CA VAL A 17 31.35 -17.14 26.87
C VAL A 17 30.86 -17.93 28.08
N ALA A 18 29.88 -17.36 28.81
CA ALA A 18 29.18 -17.99 29.93
C ALA A 18 28.25 -19.10 29.43
N ILE A 19 28.82 -20.19 28.93
CA ILE A 19 28.10 -21.35 28.40
C ILE A 19 28.75 -22.65 28.86
N GLN A 20 27.91 -23.62 29.17
CA GLN A 20 28.31 -24.99 29.50
C GLN A 20 27.45 -25.97 28.71
N VAL A 21 28.08 -26.79 27.87
CA VAL A 21 27.39 -27.87 27.14
C VAL A 21 27.61 -29.16 27.90
N GLN A 22 26.52 -29.78 28.37
CA GLN A 22 26.58 -31.07 29.05
C GLN A 22 26.43 -32.21 28.04
N GLY A 23 27.44 -33.06 27.93
CA GLY A 23 27.42 -34.20 27.01
C GLY A 23 27.41 -33.79 25.54
N ARG A 24 26.66 -34.51 24.70
CA ARG A 24 26.46 -34.24 23.28
C ARG A 24 24.96 -34.17 22.99
N PRO A 25 24.32 -32.99 23.08
CA PRO A 25 22.89 -32.88 22.83
C PRO A 25 22.56 -33.32 21.40
N GLN A 26 21.48 -34.10 21.24
CA GLN A 26 21.01 -34.54 19.93
C GLN A 26 20.13 -33.45 19.31
N VAL A 27 20.65 -32.76 18.30
CA VAL A 27 19.91 -31.76 17.52
C VAL A 27 19.48 -32.39 16.20
N GLN A 28 18.18 -32.47 15.95
CA GLN A 28 17.61 -33.01 14.71
C GLN A 28 16.98 -31.91 13.87
N GLY A 29 17.16 -31.95 12.55
CA GLY A 29 16.50 -31.03 11.61
C GLY A 29 17.06 -29.61 11.54
N ALA A 30 18.03 -29.23 12.40
CA ALA A 30 18.68 -27.94 12.32
C ALA A 30 19.67 -27.89 11.14
N SER A 31 19.52 -26.88 10.28
CA SER A 31 20.50 -26.58 9.22
C SER A 31 21.79 -25.95 9.78
N LEU A 32 21.73 -25.41 11.00
CA LEU A 32 22.80 -24.70 11.68
C LEU A 32 22.65 -24.78 13.20
N VAL A 33 23.76 -24.99 13.90
CA VAL A 33 23.88 -24.76 15.35
C VAL A 33 24.86 -23.62 15.57
N ALA A 34 24.41 -22.51 16.17
CA ALA A 34 25.23 -21.34 16.44
C ALA A 34 25.26 -21.00 17.94
N VAL A 35 26.40 -20.50 18.40
CA VAL A 35 26.59 -19.93 19.74
C VAL A 35 26.74 -18.43 19.58
N ASN A 36 25.70 -17.68 19.91
CA ASN A 36 25.71 -16.22 19.84
C ASN A 36 26.17 -15.64 21.18
N ALA A 37 27.35 -15.01 21.18
CA ALA A 37 27.96 -14.46 22.38
C ALA A 37 27.60 -12.98 22.58
N PHE A 38 26.50 -12.73 23.30
CA PHE A 38 25.96 -11.38 23.48
C PHE A 38 26.82 -10.48 24.39
N ARG A 39 26.93 -9.20 24.00
CA ARG A 39 27.40 -8.06 24.80
C ARG A 39 26.38 -6.94 24.65
N GLU A 40 26.15 -6.23 25.75
CA GLU A 40 25.20 -5.15 25.83
C GLU A 40 25.89 -3.79 25.73
N TYR A 41 25.30 -2.89 24.94
CA TYR A 41 25.76 -1.55 24.63
C TYR A 41 24.66 -0.54 24.97
N ALA A 42 24.92 0.33 25.95
CA ALA A 42 23.98 1.36 26.40
C ALA A 42 24.52 2.78 26.17
N ASP A 43 25.65 2.89 25.47
CA ASP A 43 26.48 4.07 25.25
C ASP A 43 26.17 4.81 23.95
N ALA A 44 24.97 4.61 23.39
CA ALA A 44 24.47 5.44 22.29
C ALA A 44 24.38 6.90 22.75
N GLU A 45 24.78 7.83 21.88
CA GLU A 45 24.86 9.25 22.25
C GLU A 45 23.48 9.84 22.49
N LEU A 46 23.33 10.65 23.53
CA LEU A 46 22.07 11.34 23.82
C LEU A 46 21.86 12.50 22.83
N ALA A 47 20.65 12.66 22.31
CA ALA A 47 20.31 13.78 21.43
C ALA A 47 20.59 15.14 22.09
N SER A 48 21.04 16.11 21.28
CA SER A 48 21.33 17.46 21.74
C SER A 48 20.06 18.20 22.17
N ALA A 49 18.95 18.01 21.45
CA ALA A 49 17.63 18.59 21.70
C ALA A 49 16.56 17.51 22.00
N PRO A 50 15.48 17.84 22.72
CA PRO A 50 14.33 16.96 22.86
C PRO A 50 13.60 16.71 21.52
N ASP A 51 13.06 15.51 21.36
CA ASP A 51 12.14 15.14 20.29
C ASP A 51 10.71 15.64 20.58
N VAL A 52 9.76 15.31 19.71
CA VAL A 52 8.34 15.70 19.82
C VAL A 52 7.64 15.15 21.06
N SER A 53 8.17 14.09 21.68
CA SER A 53 7.67 13.58 22.97
C SER A 53 8.08 14.48 24.14
N GLY A 54 9.05 15.37 23.94
CA GLY A 54 9.70 16.17 24.98
C GLY A 54 10.90 15.48 25.64
N SER A 55 11.27 14.29 25.17
CA SER A 55 12.38 13.48 25.69
C SER A 55 13.61 13.60 24.79
N LYS A 56 14.80 13.34 25.33
CA LYS A 56 16.03 13.25 24.51
C LYS A 56 16.31 11.77 24.20
N PRO A 57 16.05 11.29 22.97
CA PRO A 57 16.35 9.91 22.62
C PRO A 57 17.87 9.69 22.53
N GLN A 58 18.32 8.44 22.69
CA GLN A 58 19.69 8.06 22.32
C GLN A 58 19.74 7.67 20.83
N LEU A 59 20.83 8.05 20.17
CA LEU A 59 20.99 7.99 18.72
C LEU A 59 21.90 6.84 18.32
N ILE A 60 21.37 5.94 17.49
CA ILE A 60 22.11 4.83 16.89
C ILE A 60 22.54 5.26 15.49
N THR A 61 23.85 5.23 15.25
CA THR A 61 24.48 5.66 14.00
C THR A 61 25.38 4.56 13.43
N GLN A 62 25.75 4.68 12.15
CA GLN A 62 26.72 3.77 11.54
C GLN A 62 28.08 3.80 12.24
N ASP A 63 28.52 4.97 12.73
CA ASP A 63 29.82 5.10 13.43
C ASP A 63 29.83 4.31 14.75
N MET A 64 28.70 4.28 15.47
CA MET A 64 28.53 3.41 16.64
C MET A 64 28.68 1.94 16.24
N LEU A 65 28.04 1.50 15.16
CA LEU A 65 28.16 0.11 14.71
C LEU A 65 29.59 -0.23 14.24
N VAL A 66 30.30 0.69 13.60
CA VAL A 66 31.73 0.50 13.22
C VAL A 66 32.61 0.32 14.47
N ARG A 67 32.31 1.04 15.56
CA ARG A 67 32.99 0.82 16.86
C ARG A 67 32.69 -0.57 17.43
N ILE A 68 31.42 -0.96 17.48
CA ILE A 68 30.97 -2.27 17.97
C ILE A 68 31.51 -3.44 17.11
N ASP A 69 31.67 -3.21 15.81
CA ASP A 69 32.28 -4.17 14.90
C ASP A 69 33.75 -4.44 15.24
N ARG A 70 34.51 -3.41 15.64
CA ARG A 70 35.90 -3.59 16.12
C ARG A 70 35.94 -4.43 17.39
N ASP A 71 35.08 -4.13 18.36
CA ASP A 71 34.95 -4.92 19.59
C ASP A 71 34.60 -6.39 19.30
N SER A 72 33.71 -6.61 18.33
CA SER A 72 33.27 -7.95 17.96
C SER A 72 34.36 -8.74 17.22
N GLN A 73 35.20 -8.09 16.43
CA GLN A 73 36.39 -8.70 15.84
C GLN A 73 37.38 -9.15 16.92
N ASP A 74 37.72 -8.23 17.83
CA ASP A 74 38.68 -8.51 18.90
C ASP A 74 38.21 -9.68 19.77
N PHE A 75 36.92 -9.69 20.12
CA PHE A 75 36.30 -10.79 20.86
C PHE A 75 36.36 -12.11 20.09
N ILE A 76 35.92 -12.16 18.82
CA ILE A 76 35.90 -13.43 18.07
C ILE A 76 37.30 -13.98 17.88
N ASN A 77 38.29 -13.12 17.59
CA ASN A 77 39.68 -13.53 17.45
C ASN A 77 40.24 -14.12 18.76
N ALA A 78 39.95 -13.50 19.91
CA ALA A 78 40.37 -14.00 21.22
C ALA A 78 39.64 -15.30 21.61
N ALA A 79 38.31 -15.34 21.43
CA ALA A 79 37.47 -16.48 21.80
C ALA A 79 37.78 -17.75 20.99
N LEU A 80 38.12 -17.61 19.69
CA LEU A 80 38.59 -18.73 18.88
C LEU A 80 39.95 -19.29 19.36
N GLY A 81 40.77 -18.44 19.98
CA GLY A 81 42.03 -18.84 20.63
C GLY A 81 41.85 -19.45 22.03
N ASN A 82 40.67 -19.32 22.64
CA ASN A 82 40.41 -19.79 24.00
C ASN A 82 40.19 -21.31 24.06
N GLY A 83 41.23 -22.05 24.46
CA GLY A 83 41.19 -23.51 24.57
C GLY A 83 40.15 -24.04 25.57
N ALA A 84 39.86 -23.29 26.65
CA ALA A 84 38.89 -23.67 27.66
C ALA A 84 37.44 -23.53 27.13
N LEU A 85 37.14 -22.43 26.42
CA LEU A 85 35.86 -22.25 25.75
C LEU A 85 35.61 -23.37 24.74
N ARG A 86 36.60 -23.67 23.89
CA ARG A 86 36.49 -24.76 22.91
C ARG A 86 36.22 -26.12 23.56
N ALA A 87 36.85 -26.40 24.70
CA ALA A 87 36.59 -27.63 25.45
C ALA A 87 35.15 -27.69 25.98
N ARG A 88 34.59 -26.56 26.47
CA ARG A 88 33.20 -26.47 26.93
C ARG A 88 32.17 -26.59 25.80
N LEU A 89 32.54 -26.21 24.57
CA LEU A 89 31.66 -26.29 23.39
C LEU A 89 31.79 -27.59 22.59
N ALA A 90 32.75 -28.46 22.93
CA ALA A 90 33.04 -29.68 22.17
C ALA A 90 31.85 -30.67 22.04
N GLY A 91 30.82 -30.52 22.88
CA GLY A 91 29.58 -31.28 22.80
C GLY A 91 28.66 -30.89 21.63
N LEU A 92 28.78 -29.65 21.12
CA LEU A 92 28.04 -29.13 19.98
C LEU A 92 28.87 -29.36 18.71
N ASP A 93 28.78 -30.55 18.13
CA ASP A 93 29.55 -30.87 16.92
C ASP A 93 29.25 -29.87 15.79
N GLY A 94 30.30 -29.32 15.15
CA GLY A 94 30.16 -28.36 14.04
C GLY A 94 29.57 -26.98 14.38
N TYR A 95 29.55 -26.55 15.65
CA TYR A 95 28.99 -25.24 16.03
C TYR A 95 29.69 -24.05 15.34
N ARG A 96 28.93 -22.96 15.16
CA ARG A 96 29.43 -21.68 14.65
C ARG A 96 29.41 -20.63 15.77
N LEU A 97 30.57 -20.08 16.14
CA LEU A 97 30.66 -19.01 17.15
C LEU A 97 30.41 -17.65 16.48
N ARG A 98 29.49 -16.86 17.04
CA ARG A 98 29.07 -15.57 16.48
C ARG A 98 29.05 -14.47 17.54
N PRO A 99 29.35 -13.21 17.19
CA PRO A 99 29.12 -12.12 18.11
C PRO A 99 27.62 -11.83 18.20
N GLY A 100 27.11 -11.71 19.43
CA GLY A 100 25.81 -11.10 19.69
C GLY A 100 26.02 -9.65 20.15
N VAL A 101 25.21 -8.74 19.63
CA VAL A 101 25.20 -7.31 19.95
C VAL A 101 23.80 -6.97 20.43
N ASP A 102 23.72 -6.31 21.58
CA ASP A 102 22.46 -5.89 22.18
C ASP A 102 22.54 -4.41 22.54
N ILE A 103 21.95 -3.55 21.72
CA ILE A 103 21.91 -2.10 21.93
C ILE A 103 20.66 -1.77 22.73
N VAL A 104 20.83 -1.17 23.91
CA VAL A 104 19.75 -0.90 24.86
C VAL A 104 19.72 0.57 25.24
N SER A 105 18.54 1.09 25.59
CA SER A 105 18.45 2.43 26.20
C SER A 105 19.04 2.45 27.61
N ASP A 106 19.75 3.51 27.98
CA ASP A 106 20.27 3.75 29.32
C ASP A 106 19.29 4.59 30.17
N PRO A 107 18.60 4.00 31.17
CA PRO A 107 17.63 4.71 31.98
C PRO A 107 18.24 5.86 32.82
N LEU A 108 19.57 5.91 33.00
CA LEU A 108 20.21 6.97 33.79
C LEU A 108 20.26 8.31 33.07
N ILE A 109 20.43 8.31 31.74
CA ILE A 109 20.53 9.52 30.91
C ILE A 109 19.33 9.68 29.97
N ASN A 110 18.59 8.60 29.74
CA ASN A 110 17.43 8.52 28.87
C ASN A 110 16.26 7.86 29.64
N PRO A 111 15.63 8.58 30.60
CA PRO A 111 14.58 8.02 31.46
C PRO A 111 13.30 7.64 30.71
N ALA A 112 13.07 8.20 29.52
CA ALA A 112 11.98 7.79 28.64
C ALA A 112 12.29 6.47 27.90
N GLY A 113 13.57 6.10 27.79
CA GLY A 113 14.00 4.86 27.15
C GLY A 113 13.93 4.89 25.62
N ASN A 114 13.81 6.07 24.99
CA ASN A 114 13.62 6.19 23.54
C ASN A 114 14.94 5.99 22.78
N LEU A 115 14.92 5.17 21.73
CA LEU A 115 16.05 5.00 20.80
C LEU A 115 15.65 5.49 19.40
N THR A 116 16.59 6.13 18.71
CA THR A 116 16.40 6.56 17.32
C THR A 116 17.57 6.11 16.47
N VAL A 117 17.29 5.32 15.43
CA VAL A 117 18.26 5.09 14.36
C VAL A 117 18.27 6.32 13.46
N VAL A 118 19.42 6.96 13.35
CA VAL A 118 19.61 8.18 12.54
C VAL A 118 20.54 7.85 11.38
N GLY A 119 19.98 7.85 10.17
CA GLY A 119 20.72 7.52 8.95
C GLY A 119 20.67 6.03 8.59
N ASP A 120 21.52 5.64 7.64
CA ASP A 120 21.56 4.26 7.12
C ASP A 120 22.56 3.40 7.89
N LEU A 121 22.14 2.19 8.25
CA LEU A 121 22.96 1.18 8.91
C LEU A 121 23.27 0.05 7.93
N ASP A 122 24.55 -0.20 7.66
CA ASP A 122 24.99 -1.29 6.80
C ASP A 122 25.86 -2.30 7.56
N LEU A 123 25.37 -3.53 7.65
CA LEU A 123 26.05 -4.67 8.30
C LEU A 123 26.67 -5.66 7.31
N SER A 124 26.50 -5.44 5.99
CA SER A 124 26.95 -6.38 4.95
C SER A 124 28.47 -6.62 4.93
N GLY A 125 29.25 -5.66 5.43
CA GLY A 125 30.70 -5.78 5.59
C GLY A 125 31.17 -6.36 6.93
N PHE A 126 30.26 -6.61 7.88
CA PHE A 126 30.60 -7.07 9.24
C PHE A 126 30.55 -8.59 9.31
N ARG A 127 31.70 -9.24 9.10
CA ARG A 127 31.85 -10.70 9.12
C ARG A 127 33.07 -11.11 9.94
N TYR A 128 32.99 -12.25 10.60
CA TYR A 128 33.97 -12.69 11.60
C TYR A 128 34.42 -14.13 11.37
N GLY A 129 35.53 -14.49 12.01
CA GLY A 129 36.02 -15.85 12.06
C GLY A 129 36.57 -16.38 10.73
N PRO A 130 36.76 -17.71 10.61
CA PRO A 130 37.34 -18.30 9.42
C PRO A 130 36.53 -18.02 8.15
N GLY A 131 37.20 -17.65 7.06
CA GLY A 131 36.58 -17.39 5.77
C GLY A 131 36.08 -15.96 5.57
N SER A 132 36.10 -15.10 6.59
CA SER A 132 35.91 -13.67 6.41
C SER A 132 37.14 -13.04 5.75
N ASP A 133 36.94 -12.34 4.64
CA ASP A 133 37.94 -11.46 4.04
C ASP A 133 37.27 -10.12 3.72
N ARG A 134 37.48 -9.16 4.62
CA ARG A 134 36.78 -7.89 4.61
C ARG A 134 37.44 -6.85 3.71
N ASN A 135 38.67 -7.12 3.28
CA ASN A 135 39.43 -6.24 2.39
C ASN A 135 39.19 -6.57 0.91
N ASP A 136 38.56 -7.71 0.62
CA ASP A 136 38.15 -8.13 -0.71
C ASP A 136 36.66 -7.85 -0.92
N PRO A 137 36.28 -6.84 -1.74
CA PRO A 137 34.88 -6.54 -2.02
C PRO A 137 34.09 -7.73 -2.59
N ALA A 138 34.74 -8.66 -3.30
CA ALA A 138 34.10 -9.86 -3.84
C ALA A 138 33.72 -10.88 -2.76
N ARG A 139 34.32 -10.77 -1.57
CA ARG A 139 34.05 -11.62 -0.40
C ARG A 139 33.25 -10.90 0.68
N ARG A 140 32.66 -9.75 0.38
CA ARG A 140 31.67 -9.10 1.25
C ARG A 140 30.54 -10.07 1.58
N GLY A 141 30.21 -10.20 2.86
CA GLY A 141 29.20 -11.14 3.35
C GLY A 141 29.70 -12.57 3.64
N PHE A 142 30.93 -12.93 3.29
CA PHE A 142 31.50 -14.25 3.61
C PHE A 142 32.09 -14.29 5.02
N GLY A 143 31.93 -15.43 5.71
CA GLY A 143 32.32 -15.61 7.12
C GLY A 143 31.12 -15.71 8.06
N GLU A 144 31.34 -15.58 9.37
CA GLU A 144 30.26 -15.56 10.35
C GLU A 144 29.56 -14.21 10.40
N PRO A 145 28.22 -14.16 10.36
CA PRO A 145 27.47 -12.98 10.71
C PRO A 145 27.32 -12.87 12.24
N GLY A 146 26.93 -11.71 12.73
CA GLY A 146 26.48 -11.55 14.12
C GLY A 146 24.97 -11.66 14.28
N VAL A 147 24.50 -11.36 15.49
CA VAL A 147 23.09 -11.10 15.81
C VAL A 147 23.00 -9.71 16.44
N LEU A 148 22.09 -8.87 15.94
CA LEU A 148 21.87 -7.52 16.45
C LEU A 148 20.46 -7.40 17.03
N ASN A 149 20.39 -7.05 18.30
CA ASN A 149 19.16 -6.63 18.98
C ASN A 149 19.23 -5.13 19.25
N ILE A 150 18.14 -4.41 19.01
CA ILE A 150 17.95 -3.02 19.42
C ILE A 150 16.71 -2.97 20.32
N ARG A 151 16.90 -2.65 21.60
CA ARG A 151 15.86 -2.71 22.64
C ARG A 151 15.68 -1.36 23.32
N ALA A 152 14.64 -0.63 22.94
CA ALA A 152 14.25 0.62 23.57
C ALA A 152 13.23 0.33 24.68
N ALA A 153 13.46 0.80 25.92
CA ALA A 153 12.44 0.70 26.98
C ALA A 153 11.21 1.59 26.69
N GLY A 154 11.39 2.63 25.87
CA GLY A 154 10.34 3.49 25.31
C GLY A 154 10.13 3.25 23.82
N ASP A 155 10.01 4.32 23.04
CA ASP A 155 9.81 4.25 21.59
C ASP A 155 11.11 3.89 20.85
N LEU A 156 10.99 3.15 19.75
CA LEU A 156 12.07 2.91 18.80
C LEU A 156 11.69 3.52 17.45
N THR A 157 12.44 4.51 16.99
CA THR A 157 12.19 5.19 15.71
C THR A 157 13.32 4.94 14.73
N ILE A 158 12.99 4.63 13.47
CA ILE A 158 13.95 4.37 12.40
C ILE A 158 13.85 5.48 11.34
N HIS A 159 14.88 6.32 11.25
CA HIS A 159 15.05 7.37 10.23
C HIS A 159 16.14 6.98 9.24
N GLY A 160 15.87 5.96 8.42
CA GLY A 160 16.83 5.42 7.46
C GLY A 160 16.62 3.96 7.13
N SER A 161 17.56 3.38 6.39
CA SER A 161 17.58 1.95 6.07
C SER A 161 18.48 1.16 7.02
N ILE A 162 18.11 -0.10 7.30
CA ILE A 162 18.97 -1.09 7.95
C ILE A 162 19.17 -2.23 6.96
N ASN A 163 20.42 -2.46 6.57
CA ASN A 163 20.77 -3.37 5.49
C ASN A 163 21.76 -4.45 5.93
N ASP A 164 21.41 -5.70 5.64
CA ASP A 164 22.35 -6.81 5.49
C ASP A 164 21.94 -7.76 4.36
N GLY A 165 22.88 -8.57 3.86
CA GLY A 165 22.65 -9.50 2.74
C GLY A 165 22.71 -8.87 1.35
N PHE A 166 22.90 -7.55 1.27
CA PHE A 166 23.06 -6.79 0.02
C PHE A 166 24.31 -5.92 0.09
N ALA A 167 24.97 -5.71 -1.05
CA ALA A 167 26.08 -4.77 -1.16
C ALA A 167 25.58 -3.31 -1.12
N PRO A 168 26.45 -2.32 -0.85
CA PRO A 168 26.10 -0.91 -1.01
C PRO A 168 25.50 -0.63 -2.40
N PRO A 169 24.48 0.24 -2.50
CA PRO A 169 23.82 0.52 -3.77
C PRO A 169 24.76 1.32 -4.70
N PRO A 170 24.60 1.17 -6.03
CA PRO A 170 25.26 2.06 -6.97
C PRO A 170 24.73 3.49 -6.81
N SER A 171 25.57 4.49 -7.08
CA SER A 171 25.14 5.89 -7.04
C SER A 171 24.15 6.20 -8.15
N THR A 172 23.20 7.08 -7.86
CA THR A 172 22.14 7.48 -8.79
C THR A 172 21.82 8.97 -8.72
N PRO A 173 21.19 9.53 -9.76
CA PRO A 173 20.66 10.89 -9.73
C PRO A 173 19.65 11.15 -8.58
N ASP A 174 19.06 10.10 -8.04
CA ASP A 174 18.01 10.17 -7.00
C ASP A 174 18.56 10.08 -5.57
N ASP A 175 19.89 10.07 -5.38
CA ASP A 175 20.56 10.06 -4.06
C ASP A 175 20.44 11.42 -3.32
N GLN A 176 19.53 12.30 -3.76
CA GLN A 176 19.27 13.65 -3.20
C GLN A 176 17.78 13.85 -2.87
N GLY A 177 17.07 12.79 -2.48
CA GLY A 177 15.61 12.80 -2.32
C GLY A 177 15.03 13.30 -0.98
N TRP A 178 15.86 13.68 0.00
CA TRP A 178 15.43 14.03 1.36
C TRP A 178 15.33 15.53 1.59
N TYR A 179 14.33 16.15 0.99
CA TYR A 179 14.14 17.59 1.11
C TYR A 179 12.69 17.94 1.40
N LEU A 180 12.52 18.97 2.22
CA LEU A 180 11.25 19.65 2.45
C LEU A 180 11.19 20.85 1.50
N PHE A 181 10.09 20.97 0.74
CA PHE A 181 9.87 22.04 -0.22
C PHE A 181 8.46 22.62 -0.09
N GLU A 182 8.31 23.85 -0.54
CA GLU A 182 7.02 24.43 -0.87
C GLU A 182 6.52 23.90 -2.21
N TRP A 183 5.91 22.72 -2.19
CA TRP A 183 5.31 22.19 -3.41
C TRP A 183 4.06 22.99 -3.78
N ARG A 184 3.95 23.36 -5.07
CA ARG A 184 2.80 24.06 -5.65
C ARG A 184 2.46 23.39 -6.97
N ASN A 185 1.17 23.10 -7.18
CA ASN A 185 0.70 22.69 -8.50
C ASN A 185 0.56 23.90 -9.44
N ALA A 186 0.20 23.66 -10.70
CA ALA A 186 0.03 24.72 -11.71
C ALA A 186 -1.08 25.75 -11.34
N GLN A 187 -1.96 25.42 -10.40
CA GLN A 187 -3.01 26.29 -9.86
C GLN A 187 -2.60 26.96 -8.54
N ASN A 188 -1.32 26.89 -8.17
CA ASN A 188 -0.74 27.41 -6.92
C ASN A 188 -1.34 26.83 -5.62
N SER A 189 -1.99 25.66 -5.70
CA SER A 189 -2.38 24.88 -4.51
C SER A 189 -1.17 24.04 -4.07
N GLY A 190 -0.85 24.06 -2.77
CA GLY A 190 0.26 23.29 -2.22
C GLY A 190 -0.21 22.13 -1.36
N ASN A 191 0.43 20.97 -1.52
CA ASN A 191 0.23 19.75 -0.74
C ASN A 191 1.61 19.14 -0.43
N THR A 192 1.71 18.24 0.54
CA THR A 192 2.94 17.44 0.72
C THR A 192 3.20 16.61 -0.53
N PRO A 193 4.48 16.34 -0.88
CA PRO A 193 4.82 15.47 -2.01
C PRO A 193 4.08 14.13 -1.98
N PHE A 194 3.38 13.82 -3.08
CA PHE A 194 2.69 12.53 -3.29
C PHE A 194 1.68 12.16 -2.20
N GLY A 195 1.04 13.16 -1.58
CA GLY A 195 0.07 12.97 -0.51
C GLY A 195 0.59 12.17 0.68
N GLY A 196 1.91 12.18 0.92
CA GLY A 196 2.56 11.44 2.00
C GLY A 196 2.66 12.23 3.30
N ASP A 197 2.69 11.51 4.42
CA ASP A 197 3.12 12.05 5.71
C ASP A 197 4.64 12.33 5.65
N ILE A 198 5.09 13.37 6.35
CA ILE A 198 6.52 13.66 6.57
C ILE A 198 6.79 13.70 8.06
N VAL A 199 7.64 12.80 8.54
CA VAL A 199 8.15 12.83 9.92
C VAL A 199 9.52 13.47 9.92
N ILE A 200 9.71 14.51 10.73
CA ILE A 200 10.97 15.27 10.77
C ILE A 200 12.09 14.43 11.41
N PRO A 201 13.18 14.08 10.68
CA PRO A 201 14.24 13.21 11.21
C PRO A 201 15.38 13.98 11.91
N ILE A 202 15.46 15.30 11.75
CA ILE A 202 16.55 16.16 12.22
C ILE A 202 16.03 17.34 13.05
N ASP A 203 16.94 18.03 13.74
CA ASP A 203 16.61 19.25 14.49
C ASP A 203 16.68 20.49 13.58
N GLY A 204 16.10 21.60 14.03
CA GLY A 204 16.22 22.91 13.36
C GLY A 204 15.29 23.12 12.15
N VAL A 205 14.25 22.29 12.00
CA VAL A 205 13.23 22.46 10.97
C VAL A 205 12.14 23.41 11.46
N SER A 206 11.63 24.27 10.58
CA SER A 206 10.51 25.16 10.90
C SER A 206 9.62 25.36 9.67
N LEU A 207 8.32 25.54 9.93
CA LEU A 207 7.33 25.94 8.94
C LEU A 207 6.98 27.41 9.16
N ASP A 208 6.75 28.16 8.09
CA ASP A 208 6.37 29.57 8.20
C ASP A 208 4.85 29.75 8.34
N LYS A 209 4.46 30.98 8.70
CA LYS A 209 3.08 31.46 8.68
C LYS A 209 2.43 31.17 7.32
N GLY A 210 1.17 30.77 7.33
CA GLY A 210 0.43 30.46 6.10
C GLY A 210 0.47 28.99 5.70
N THR A 211 1.25 28.16 6.40
CA THR A 211 1.16 26.70 6.31
C THR A 211 -0.25 26.24 6.67
N VAL A 212 -0.89 25.43 5.82
CA VAL A 212 -2.28 24.97 6.04
C VAL A 212 -2.30 23.47 6.27
N PHE A 213 -2.76 23.07 7.45
CA PHE A 213 -2.94 21.68 7.84
C PHE A 213 -4.35 21.20 7.48
N PRO A 214 -4.52 19.99 6.93
CA PRO A 214 -5.81 19.52 6.44
C PRO A 214 -6.74 19.07 7.58
N LYS A 215 -8.05 19.18 7.33
CA LYS A 215 -9.10 18.65 8.21
C LYS A 215 -8.87 17.16 8.48
N GLY A 216 -9.14 16.74 9.71
CA GLY A 216 -9.04 15.34 10.15
C GLY A 216 -7.64 14.92 10.57
N ALA A 217 -6.59 15.70 10.23
CA ALA A 217 -5.24 15.43 10.69
C ALA A 217 -5.15 15.50 12.22
N VAL A 218 -4.32 14.64 12.80
CA VAL A 218 -3.98 14.67 14.23
C VAL A 218 -2.49 14.99 14.35
N LEU A 219 -2.19 16.18 14.87
CA LEU A 219 -0.81 16.64 15.05
C LEU A 219 -0.24 16.14 16.38
N ASN A 220 1.06 15.86 16.42
CA ASN A 220 1.78 15.49 17.65
C ASN A 220 2.43 16.68 18.37
N TYR A 221 2.13 17.90 17.93
CA TYR A 221 2.52 19.19 18.53
C TYR A 221 1.33 20.16 18.50
N ASP A 222 1.38 21.17 19.37
CA ASP A 222 0.35 22.20 19.45
C ASP A 222 0.46 23.11 18.22
N LEU A 223 -0.69 23.50 17.64
CA LEU A 223 -0.76 24.35 16.46
C LEU A 223 -1.28 25.74 16.83
N PRO A 224 -0.42 26.78 16.84
CA PRO A 224 -0.87 28.16 16.82
C PRO A 224 -1.54 28.45 15.46
N ALA A 225 -2.87 28.56 15.47
CA ALA A 225 -3.70 28.71 14.29
C ALA A 225 -4.26 30.13 14.17
N GLU A 226 -4.41 30.61 12.93
CA GLU A 226 -5.19 31.81 12.61
C GLU A 226 -6.68 31.59 12.94
N GLY A 227 -7.46 32.67 12.90
CA GLY A 227 -8.91 32.59 13.07
C GLY A 227 -9.54 31.65 12.03
N VAL A 228 -10.47 30.81 12.45
CA VAL A 228 -11.02 29.72 11.63
C VAL A 228 -12.52 29.55 11.87
N THR A 229 -13.24 29.10 10.83
CA THR A 229 -14.64 28.71 10.97
C THR A 229 -14.72 27.27 11.46
N LEU A 230 -15.24 27.08 12.68
CA LEU A 230 -15.42 25.77 13.27
C LEU A 230 -16.80 25.20 12.90
N PRO A 231 -16.89 23.94 12.43
CA PRO A 231 -18.15 23.33 12.04
C PRO A 231 -19.05 23.04 13.25
N LYS A 232 -20.36 23.00 13.01
CA LYS A 232 -21.35 22.52 13.98
C LYS A 232 -21.05 21.09 14.41
N GLY A 233 -21.31 20.78 15.68
CA GLY A 233 -21.30 19.42 16.24
C GLY A 233 -20.01 19.02 16.92
N ILE A 234 -18.95 19.83 16.84
CA ILE A 234 -17.68 19.54 17.51
C ILE A 234 -17.73 19.94 18.99
N ALA A 235 -17.09 19.15 19.85
CA ALA A 235 -16.77 19.53 21.22
C ALA A 235 -15.42 20.26 21.23
N LEU A 236 -15.37 21.46 21.81
CA LEU A 236 -14.15 22.25 21.86
C LEU A 236 -13.13 21.64 22.84
N PRO A 237 -11.89 21.33 22.42
CA PRO A 237 -10.87 20.78 23.33
C PRO A 237 -10.20 21.85 24.20
N VAL A 238 -10.32 23.12 23.81
CA VAL A 238 -9.76 24.30 24.48
C VAL A 238 -10.82 25.40 24.54
N ALA A 239 -10.58 26.43 25.36
CA ALA A 239 -11.42 27.62 25.33
C ALA A 239 -11.24 28.35 23.99
N VAL A 240 -12.35 28.77 23.36
CA VAL A 240 -12.35 29.45 22.06
C VAL A 240 -12.93 30.84 22.23
N GLU A 241 -12.16 31.84 21.81
CA GLU A 241 -12.63 33.22 21.69
C GLU A 241 -13.38 33.42 20.38
N LEU A 242 -14.53 34.08 20.45
CA LEU A 242 -15.40 34.31 19.30
C LEU A 242 -14.90 35.50 18.47
N ALA A 243 -14.74 35.30 17.17
CA ALA A 243 -14.51 36.37 16.20
C ALA A 243 -15.82 36.90 15.57
N GLY A 244 -16.93 36.21 15.77
CA GLY A 244 -18.26 36.56 15.27
C GLY A 244 -19.35 36.31 16.30
N ASN A 245 -20.59 36.74 15.99
CA ASN A 245 -21.74 36.43 16.85
C ASN A 245 -22.01 34.92 16.89
N TYR A 246 -22.34 34.40 18.07
CA TYR A 246 -22.76 33.00 18.23
C TYR A 246 -24.05 32.92 19.05
N VAL A 247 -25.05 32.20 18.55
CA VAL A 247 -26.36 32.08 19.23
C VAL A 247 -26.43 30.79 20.04
N LEU A 248 -26.67 30.93 21.34
CA LEU A 248 -27.07 29.85 22.23
C LEU A 248 -28.59 29.71 22.20
N PRO A 249 -29.17 28.60 21.69
CA PRO A 249 -30.61 28.43 21.66
C PRO A 249 -31.21 28.28 23.06
N ALA A 250 -32.44 28.74 23.24
CA ALA A 250 -33.22 28.50 24.44
C ALA A 250 -33.37 27.00 24.73
N GLY A 251 -33.38 26.61 26.01
CA GLY A 251 -33.64 25.24 26.46
C GLY A 251 -32.45 24.29 26.38
N VAL A 252 -31.26 24.74 25.97
CA VAL A 252 -30.04 23.92 25.93
C VAL A 252 -29.26 24.03 27.25
N VAL A 253 -28.81 22.90 27.79
CA VAL A 253 -27.87 22.89 28.93
C VAL A 253 -26.47 23.25 28.45
N LEU A 254 -25.85 24.27 29.04
CA LEU A 254 -24.46 24.64 28.74
C LEU A 254 -23.50 23.57 29.26
N GLY A 255 -22.70 22.99 28.36
CA GLY A 255 -21.73 21.93 28.71
C GLY A 255 -20.44 22.45 29.37
N ALA A 256 -20.16 23.75 29.27
CA ALA A 256 -19.00 24.41 29.86
C ALA A 256 -19.35 25.86 30.24
N ASP A 257 -18.46 26.52 30.98
CA ASP A 257 -18.58 27.95 31.29
C ASP A 257 -18.45 28.80 30.01
N VAL A 258 -19.19 29.91 29.96
CA VAL A 258 -19.04 30.97 28.95
C VAL A 258 -18.46 32.19 29.65
N TYR A 259 -17.46 32.80 29.06
CA TYR A 259 -16.73 33.93 29.64
C TYR A 259 -16.95 35.21 28.83
N HIS A 260 -16.94 36.35 29.51
CA HIS A 260 -16.71 37.64 28.88
C HIS A 260 -15.27 37.75 28.36
N GLY A 261 -14.99 38.75 27.51
CA GLY A 261 -13.64 38.95 26.95
C GLY A 261 -12.57 39.25 28.00
N ASP A 262 -12.96 39.78 29.17
CA ASP A 262 -12.08 40.00 30.31
C ASP A 262 -11.77 38.72 31.13
N GLY A 263 -12.34 37.57 30.72
CA GLY A 263 -12.16 36.28 31.38
C GLY A 263 -13.09 36.04 32.58
N SER A 264 -13.98 36.97 32.93
CA SER A 264 -15.01 36.73 33.95
C SER A 264 -16.10 35.80 33.42
N VAL A 265 -16.67 34.96 34.30
CA VAL A 265 -17.71 34.00 33.91
C VAL A 265 -19.02 34.75 33.64
N ALA A 266 -19.48 34.71 32.39
CA ALA A 266 -20.79 35.21 31.97
C ALA A 266 -21.90 34.22 32.31
N TRP A 267 -21.67 32.92 32.05
CA TRP A 267 -22.61 31.83 32.31
C TRP A 267 -21.87 30.60 32.80
N ARG A 268 -22.41 29.94 33.83
CA ARG A 268 -21.82 28.71 34.36
C ARG A 268 -22.29 27.48 33.58
N ALA A 269 -21.44 26.46 33.51
CA ALA A 269 -21.81 25.12 33.08
C ALA A 269 -23.06 24.64 33.85
N GLY A 270 -23.97 23.97 33.16
CA GLY A 270 -25.26 23.53 33.69
C GLY A 270 -26.39 24.57 33.60
N THR A 271 -26.11 25.82 33.21
CA THR A 271 -27.17 26.81 33.00
C THR A 271 -28.02 26.45 31.78
N VAL A 272 -29.32 26.75 31.84
CA VAL A 272 -30.27 26.58 30.73
C VAL A 272 -30.84 27.94 30.34
N PRO A 273 -30.44 28.54 29.20
CA PRO A 273 -31.02 29.79 28.74
C PRO A 273 -32.52 29.64 28.50
N THR A 274 -33.34 30.56 29.01
CA THR A 274 -34.80 30.54 28.81
C THR A 274 -35.23 31.23 27.51
N ALA A 275 -34.31 31.88 26.81
CA ALA A 275 -34.45 32.52 25.50
C ALA A 275 -33.13 32.37 24.73
N ASP A 276 -33.16 32.60 23.42
CA ASP A 276 -31.95 32.61 22.61
C ASP A 276 -31.00 33.73 23.09
N VAL A 277 -29.73 33.39 23.32
CA VAL A 277 -28.70 34.32 23.78
C VAL A 277 -27.66 34.49 22.69
N THR A 278 -27.50 35.71 22.18
CA THR A 278 -26.41 36.05 21.26
C THR A 278 -25.17 36.43 22.04
N LEU A 279 -24.11 35.64 21.91
CA LEU A 279 -22.77 35.94 22.37
C LEU A 279 -22.07 36.84 21.33
N ALA A 280 -21.48 37.93 21.80
CA ALA A 280 -20.77 38.87 20.95
C ALA A 280 -19.31 38.42 20.69
N PRO A 281 -18.64 38.96 19.64
CA PRO A 281 -17.20 38.79 19.44
C PRO A 281 -16.41 39.18 20.70
N GLY A 282 -15.30 38.50 20.95
CA GLY A 282 -14.45 38.63 22.14
C GLY A 282 -14.90 37.80 23.35
N MET A 283 -16.15 37.32 23.39
CA MET A 283 -16.57 36.34 24.41
C MET A 283 -15.92 34.98 24.17
N LYS A 284 -15.79 34.15 25.22
CA LYS A 284 -15.13 32.84 25.14
C LYS A 284 -16.06 31.70 25.51
N LEU A 285 -16.06 30.65 24.68
CA LEU A 285 -16.68 29.37 24.99
C LEU A 285 -15.65 28.47 25.68
N GLY A 286 -15.95 27.95 26.87
CA GLY A 286 -15.04 27.05 27.58
C GLY A 286 -14.88 25.69 26.88
N ALA A 287 -13.76 25.01 27.18
CA ALA A 287 -13.49 23.65 26.72
C ALA A 287 -14.62 22.70 27.16
N GLY A 288 -15.05 21.80 26.28
CA GLY A 288 -16.21 20.91 26.45
C GLY A 288 -17.51 21.46 25.84
N THR A 289 -17.56 22.72 25.39
CA THR A 289 -18.72 23.25 24.68
C THR A 289 -18.92 22.52 23.35
N VAL A 290 -20.13 22.00 23.09
CA VAL A 290 -20.51 21.42 21.80
C VAL A 290 -21.14 22.49 20.92
N LEU A 291 -20.51 22.79 19.77
CA LEU A 291 -21.00 23.82 18.85
C LEU A 291 -22.33 23.40 18.21
N ARG A 292 -23.31 24.30 18.21
CA ARG A 292 -24.67 24.08 17.65
C ARG A 292 -24.88 24.76 16.30
N ALA A 293 -23.97 25.64 15.92
CA ALA A 293 -23.89 26.32 14.63
C ALA A 293 -22.41 26.44 14.22
N GLU A 294 -22.16 26.78 12.96
CA GLU A 294 -20.81 27.19 12.54
C GLU A 294 -20.37 28.42 13.33
N THR A 295 -19.11 28.42 13.77
CA THR A 295 -18.61 29.43 14.71
C THR A 295 -17.31 30.03 14.19
N LEU A 296 -17.28 31.35 14.05
CA LEU A 296 -16.05 32.08 13.75
C LEU A 296 -15.21 32.18 15.02
N ALA A 297 -14.09 31.46 15.06
CA ALA A 297 -13.11 31.51 16.14
C ALA A 297 -12.02 32.54 15.81
N ALA A 298 -11.58 33.30 16.82
CA ALA A 298 -10.36 34.09 16.74
C ALA A 298 -9.12 33.17 16.72
N ALA A 299 -7.92 33.74 16.52
CA ALA A 299 -6.67 32.97 16.57
C ALA A 299 -6.54 32.22 17.90
N LEU A 300 -6.09 30.97 17.85
CA LEU A 300 -6.05 30.05 18.98
C LEU A 300 -4.91 29.05 18.85
N THR A 301 -4.56 28.38 19.95
CA THR A 301 -3.68 27.21 19.90
C THR A 301 -4.54 25.94 19.92
N TRP A 302 -4.55 25.21 18.81
CA TRP A 302 -5.19 23.89 18.75
C TRP A 302 -4.27 22.84 19.39
N PRO A 303 -4.75 22.04 20.34
CA PRO A 303 -3.89 21.14 21.10
C PRO A 303 -3.47 19.92 20.29
N LYS A 304 -2.26 19.43 20.54
CA LYS A 304 -1.77 18.15 20.02
C LYS A 304 -2.69 16.98 20.39
N GLY A 305 -2.73 15.96 19.55
CA GLY A 305 -3.51 14.73 19.77
C GLY A 305 -5.01 14.87 19.49
N VAL A 306 -5.50 16.06 19.09
CA VAL A 306 -6.91 16.28 18.74
C VAL A 306 -7.04 16.55 17.24
N ALA A 307 -7.93 15.80 16.58
CA ALA A 307 -8.17 15.94 15.14
C ALA A 307 -8.62 17.35 14.76
N LEU A 308 -8.08 17.89 13.67
CA LEU A 308 -8.44 19.21 13.17
C LEU A 308 -9.88 19.20 12.60
N PRO A 309 -10.81 20.01 13.11
CA PRO A 309 -12.22 19.98 12.69
C PRO A 309 -12.45 20.63 11.32
N ALA A 310 -11.52 21.49 10.90
CA ALA A 310 -11.46 22.17 9.61
C ALA A 310 -9.99 22.32 9.21
N PRO A 311 -9.65 22.67 7.95
CA PRO A 311 -8.30 23.08 7.61
C PRO A 311 -7.88 24.27 8.49
N MET A 312 -6.68 24.24 9.04
CA MET A 312 -6.17 25.28 9.95
C MET A 312 -4.84 25.83 9.46
N THR A 313 -4.73 27.16 9.43
CA THR A 313 -3.55 27.89 8.97
C THR A 313 -2.67 28.25 10.16
N ALA A 314 -1.36 28.00 10.09
CA ALA A 314 -0.41 28.43 11.10
C ALA A 314 -0.34 29.97 11.17
N SER A 315 -0.50 30.53 12.38
CA SER A 315 -0.51 31.98 12.60
C SER A 315 0.87 32.63 12.64
N GLY A 316 1.94 31.84 12.66
CA GLY A 316 3.33 32.28 12.75
C GLY A 316 4.30 31.13 12.45
N VAL A 317 5.60 31.41 12.61
CA VAL A 317 6.65 30.39 12.45
C VAL A 317 6.47 29.28 13.49
N LEU A 318 6.40 28.04 13.02
CA LEU A 318 6.24 26.84 13.81
C LEU A 318 7.53 26.02 13.78
N ALA A 319 8.26 26.00 14.90
CA ALA A 319 9.42 25.14 15.05
C ALA A 319 9.01 23.67 15.23
N LEU A 320 9.64 22.78 14.46
CA LEU A 320 9.37 21.34 14.50
C LEU A 320 10.54 20.61 15.16
N ALA A 321 10.22 19.85 16.21
CA ALA A 321 11.17 18.93 16.84
C ALA A 321 11.31 17.65 16.00
N ARG A 322 12.38 16.88 16.22
CA ARG A 322 12.50 15.53 15.65
C ARG A 322 11.28 14.67 16.00
N GLY A 323 10.78 13.89 15.07
CA GLY A 323 9.55 13.11 15.20
C GLY A 323 8.26 13.89 14.95
N ALA A 324 8.32 15.21 14.76
CA ALA A 324 7.13 16.01 14.41
C ALA A 324 6.53 15.52 13.09
N LEU A 325 5.22 15.33 13.08
CA LEU A 325 4.46 14.91 11.91
C LEU A 325 3.96 16.13 11.12
N ILE A 326 4.34 16.23 9.86
CA ILE A 326 3.64 17.03 8.85
C ILE A 326 2.67 16.09 8.13
N PRO A 327 1.36 16.22 8.36
CA PRO A 327 0.37 15.33 7.77
C PRO A 327 0.34 15.42 6.24
N ALA A 328 -0.01 14.30 5.61
CA ALA A 328 -0.39 14.23 4.21
C ALA A 328 -1.34 15.36 3.81
N MET A 329 -1.09 16.00 2.66
CA MET A 329 -1.89 17.11 2.11
C MET A 329 -1.75 18.45 2.85
N THR A 330 -0.70 18.61 3.67
CA THR A 330 -0.34 19.93 4.23
C THR A 330 0.20 20.85 3.14
N LYS A 331 -0.34 22.07 3.07
CA LYS A 331 0.27 23.16 2.30
C LYS A 331 1.44 23.71 3.10
N ILE A 332 2.67 23.43 2.64
CA ILE A 332 3.91 23.84 3.32
C ILE A 332 4.29 25.26 2.89
N GLU A 333 4.59 26.11 3.87
CA GLU A 333 5.35 27.36 3.72
C GLU A 333 6.65 27.21 4.54
N LEU A 334 7.78 27.64 3.98
CA LEU A 334 9.11 27.52 4.57
C LEU A 334 9.71 28.91 4.78
N PRO A 335 10.48 29.12 5.87
CA PRO A 335 11.17 30.37 6.07
C PRO A 335 12.08 30.71 4.89
N ASP A 336 11.91 31.91 4.34
CA ASP A 336 12.60 32.43 3.16
C ASP A 336 12.40 31.63 1.86
N ASP A 337 11.36 30.81 1.73
CA ASP A 337 11.11 29.92 0.58
C ASP A 337 12.29 28.95 0.31
N LYS A 338 13.11 28.68 1.34
CA LYS A 338 14.33 27.87 1.22
C LYS A 338 14.02 26.39 1.49
N PRO A 339 14.49 25.48 0.63
CA PRO A 339 14.32 24.05 0.85
C PRO A 339 15.16 23.59 2.04
N VAL A 340 14.63 22.66 2.82
CA VAL A 340 15.34 22.10 3.98
C VAL A 340 15.83 20.70 3.64
N ASN A 341 17.15 20.48 3.68
CA ASN A 341 17.71 19.14 3.56
C ASN A 341 17.44 18.37 4.85
N LEU A 342 16.51 17.41 4.79
CA LEU A 342 16.12 16.57 5.92
C LEU A 342 17.15 15.46 6.20
N ARG A 343 18.11 15.24 5.29
CA ARG A 343 19.17 14.23 5.46
C ARG A 343 20.51 14.69 4.90
N PRO A 344 21.20 15.59 5.60
CA PRO A 344 22.56 15.99 5.23
C PRO A 344 23.47 14.76 5.12
N LYS A 345 24.33 14.72 4.10
CA LYS A 345 25.28 13.61 3.92
C LYS A 345 26.32 13.62 5.04
N THR A 346 26.41 12.51 5.77
CA THR A 346 27.43 12.25 6.78
C THR A 346 27.98 10.84 6.56
N GLY A 347 29.29 10.70 6.40
CA GLY A 347 29.91 9.40 6.06
C GLY A 347 29.66 8.95 4.61
N GLU A 348 29.98 7.70 4.32
CA GLU A 348 29.98 7.14 2.95
C GLU A 348 28.59 6.72 2.46
N PHE A 349 27.75 6.18 3.35
CA PHE A 349 26.52 5.46 2.95
C PHE A 349 25.22 6.25 3.15
N GLN A 350 25.27 7.39 3.84
CA GLN A 350 24.07 8.16 4.16
C GLN A 350 23.46 8.82 2.93
N GLY A 351 22.17 8.60 2.72
CA GLY A 351 21.40 9.20 1.62
C GLY A 351 21.57 8.45 0.30
N ALA A 352 22.07 7.22 0.35
CA ALA A 352 22.10 6.32 -0.81
C ALA A 352 20.75 5.60 -0.97
N ASN A 353 20.37 5.29 -2.21
CA ASN A 353 19.13 4.58 -2.48
C ASN A 353 19.26 3.06 -2.23
N TRP A 354 19.07 2.64 -0.98
CA TRP A 354 19.21 1.23 -0.54
C TRP A 354 18.22 0.26 -1.18
N ALA A 355 17.11 0.73 -1.75
CA ALA A 355 16.21 -0.12 -2.51
C ALA A 355 16.92 -0.76 -3.72
N LEU A 356 17.89 -0.07 -4.34
CA LEU A 356 18.60 -0.51 -5.54
C LEU A 356 19.83 -1.39 -5.26
N ALA A 357 20.12 -1.66 -3.98
CA ALA A 357 21.31 -2.42 -3.63
C ALA A 357 21.22 -3.87 -4.14
N PRO A 358 22.29 -4.43 -4.76
CA PRO A 358 22.29 -5.79 -5.28
C PRO A 358 22.54 -6.83 -4.18
N MET A 359 21.92 -8.00 -4.30
CA MET A 359 22.10 -9.09 -3.34
C MET A 359 23.55 -9.58 -3.35
N LEU A 360 24.08 -9.96 -2.18
CA LEU A 360 25.42 -10.53 -2.07
C LEU A 360 25.52 -11.89 -2.79
N PRO A 361 26.73 -12.32 -3.20
CA PRO A 361 26.91 -13.59 -3.92
C PRO A 361 26.44 -14.82 -3.14
N GLN A 362 26.22 -15.93 -3.87
CA GLN A 362 25.88 -17.21 -3.28
C GLN A 362 26.96 -17.62 -2.25
N GLY A 363 26.50 -18.07 -1.07
CA GLY A 363 27.38 -18.48 0.03
C GLY A 363 27.67 -17.38 1.05
N ALA A 364 27.27 -16.14 0.77
CA ALA A 364 27.23 -15.10 1.78
C ALA A 364 26.27 -15.48 2.93
N THR A 365 26.62 -15.10 4.15
CA THR A 365 25.80 -15.25 5.35
C THR A 365 25.15 -13.91 5.70
N SER A 366 24.19 -13.90 6.63
CA SER A 366 23.53 -12.67 7.06
C SER A 366 23.20 -12.63 8.55
N TRP A 367 23.22 -11.43 9.11
CA TRP A 367 22.86 -11.07 10.47
C TRP A 367 21.39 -11.36 10.72
N SER A 368 21.09 -11.85 11.92
CA SER A 368 19.72 -11.83 12.42
C SER A 368 19.49 -10.52 13.18
N LEU A 369 18.32 -9.91 12.99
CA LEU A 369 17.98 -8.59 13.50
C LEU A 369 16.71 -8.68 14.37
N GLN A 370 16.72 -8.05 15.54
CA GLN A 370 15.53 -7.89 16.38
C GLN A 370 15.38 -6.43 16.80
N LEU A 371 14.22 -5.84 16.52
CA LEU A 371 13.85 -4.49 16.94
C LEU A 371 12.77 -4.60 18.02
N THR A 372 12.96 -3.98 19.18
CA THR A 372 12.01 -4.07 20.29
C THR A 372 11.77 -2.68 20.91
N ALA A 373 10.52 -2.21 20.82
CA ALA A 373 10.04 -1.00 21.49
C ALA A 373 9.23 -1.36 22.73
N GLY A 374 9.34 -0.58 23.80
CA GLY A 374 8.76 -0.94 25.10
C GLY A 374 9.40 -2.18 25.72
N ALA A 375 10.69 -2.40 25.46
CA ALA A 375 11.42 -3.60 25.83
C ALA A 375 11.53 -3.80 27.34
N ASP A 376 11.36 -5.05 27.81
CA ASP A 376 11.83 -5.46 29.13
C ASP A 376 13.34 -5.68 29.07
N LEU A 377 14.10 -4.65 29.46
CA LEU A 377 15.57 -4.69 29.43
C LEU A 377 16.16 -5.72 30.42
N GLY A 378 15.39 -6.16 31.42
CA GLY A 378 15.79 -7.21 32.36
C GLY A 378 15.63 -8.62 31.80
N SER A 379 14.86 -8.78 30.71
CA SER A 379 14.63 -10.07 30.08
C SER A 379 15.82 -10.54 29.26
N ALA A 380 16.06 -11.85 29.29
CA ALA A 380 16.99 -12.52 28.39
C ALA A 380 16.41 -12.77 26.99
N ASP A 381 15.08 -12.73 26.84
CA ASP A 381 14.42 -12.77 25.54
C ASP A 381 14.42 -11.36 24.94
N PRO A 382 15.12 -11.12 23.81
CA PRO A 382 15.19 -9.81 23.21
C PRO A 382 13.84 -9.32 22.65
N ARG A 383 12.83 -10.18 22.52
CA ARG A 383 11.46 -9.85 22.09
C ARG A 383 10.55 -9.43 23.22
N ALA A 384 10.96 -9.66 24.48
CA ALA A 384 10.12 -9.38 25.63
C ALA A 384 9.87 -7.86 25.75
N VAL A 385 8.60 -7.52 25.94
CA VAL A 385 8.14 -6.16 26.17
C VAL A 385 7.62 -6.04 27.60
N ASP A 386 7.78 -4.87 28.21
CA ASP A 386 7.17 -4.54 29.49
C ASP A 386 5.65 -4.30 29.26
N PRO A 387 4.75 -5.10 29.87
CA PRO A 387 3.30 -4.92 29.72
C PRO A 387 2.78 -3.55 30.19
N ALA A 388 3.52 -2.86 31.07
CA ALA A 388 3.20 -1.51 31.51
C ALA A 388 3.64 -0.44 30.50
N SER A 389 4.59 -0.75 29.62
CA SER A 389 5.05 0.16 28.59
C SER A 389 4.01 0.34 27.47
N ARG A 390 4.16 1.42 26.72
CA ARG A 390 3.40 1.74 25.51
C ARG A 390 4.33 2.12 24.35
N GLY A 391 5.60 1.75 24.46
CA GLY A 391 6.63 2.04 23.46
C GLY A 391 6.25 1.51 22.08
N SER A 392 6.30 2.39 21.08
CA SER A 392 5.92 2.10 19.69
C SER A 392 7.15 2.00 18.79
N LEU A 393 7.06 1.16 17.76
CA LEU A 393 8.05 1.07 16.70
C LEU A 393 7.60 1.90 15.50
N VAL A 394 8.38 2.92 15.14
CA VAL A 394 8.04 3.86 14.06
C VAL A 394 9.08 3.76 12.94
N LEU A 395 8.63 3.46 11.72
CA LEU A 395 9.43 3.49 10.50
C LEU A 395 9.08 4.77 9.74
N ALA A 396 10.01 5.72 9.65
CA ALA A 396 9.74 7.02 9.05
C ALA A 396 10.97 7.66 8.42
N ASP A 397 10.98 7.72 7.10
CA ASP A 397 12.08 8.22 6.28
C ASP A 397 11.55 8.72 4.93
N SER A 398 10.80 9.83 4.95
CA SER A 398 10.16 10.38 3.75
C SER A 398 11.20 10.88 2.75
N HIS A 399 11.18 10.34 1.54
CA HIS A 399 12.02 10.79 0.43
C HIS A 399 11.42 10.44 -0.92
N ALA A 400 11.91 11.12 -1.96
CA ALA A 400 11.35 11.09 -3.29
C ALA A 400 12.42 11.30 -4.37
N SER A 401 12.22 10.70 -5.54
CA SER A 401 12.97 11.05 -6.74
C SER A 401 12.57 12.47 -7.14
N THR A 402 13.53 13.39 -7.05
CA THR A 402 13.31 14.83 -7.16
C THR A 402 14.42 15.48 -7.97
N ARG A 403 14.09 16.48 -8.80
CA ARG A 403 15.07 17.36 -9.45
C ARG A 403 14.90 18.78 -8.93
N MET A 404 15.90 19.28 -8.23
CA MET A 404 15.89 20.67 -7.77
C MET A 404 16.32 21.60 -8.90
N LYS A 405 15.57 22.67 -9.09
CA LYS A 405 15.90 23.78 -9.97
C LYS A 405 15.81 25.07 -9.17
N ILE A 406 16.84 25.89 -9.23
CA ILE A 406 16.75 27.27 -8.74
C ILE A 406 16.12 28.09 -9.88
N VAL A 407 14.92 28.60 -9.66
CA VAL A 407 14.27 29.56 -10.53
C VAL A 407 14.70 30.95 -10.06
N PRO A 408 15.47 31.70 -10.86
CA PRO A 408 15.84 33.06 -10.48
C PRO A 408 14.58 33.88 -10.24
N GLY A 409 14.56 34.76 -9.23
CA GLY A 409 13.41 35.64 -8.93
C GLY A 409 13.11 36.69 -10.02
N GLY A 410 13.72 36.55 -11.19
CA GLY A 410 13.78 37.55 -12.26
C GLY A 410 14.50 38.82 -11.80
N VAL A 411 14.22 39.93 -12.46
CA VAL A 411 14.58 41.28 -11.96
C VAL A 411 13.50 41.86 -11.02
N GLY A 412 12.46 41.07 -10.74
CA GLY A 412 11.31 41.45 -9.92
C GLY A 412 10.46 42.58 -10.51
N MET A 413 10.42 42.67 -11.83
CA MET A 413 9.52 43.52 -12.62
C MET A 413 8.62 42.65 -13.50
N VAL A 414 7.43 43.16 -13.84
CA VAL A 414 6.52 42.56 -14.83
C VAL A 414 6.22 43.57 -15.94
N TYR A 415 5.84 43.09 -17.12
CA TYR A 415 5.43 43.98 -18.21
C TYR A 415 4.10 44.67 -17.87
N ALA A 416 4.09 46.00 -17.94
CA ALA A 416 2.87 46.80 -17.81
C ALA A 416 2.01 46.71 -19.08
N PRO A 417 0.74 47.15 -19.04
CA PRO A 417 -0.05 47.34 -20.26
C PRO A 417 0.73 48.14 -21.30
N ASN A 418 0.98 47.54 -22.47
CA ASN A 418 1.83 48.10 -23.51
C ASN A 418 1.28 47.78 -24.90
N ASP A 419 1.57 48.66 -25.87
CA ASP A 419 1.21 48.48 -27.28
C ASP A 419 2.33 47.77 -28.09
N LEU A 420 3.38 47.28 -27.40
CA LEU A 420 4.59 46.70 -28.00
C LEU A 420 4.51 45.18 -28.16
N GLY A 421 3.43 44.55 -27.66
CA GLY A 421 3.18 43.12 -27.77
C GLY A 421 3.85 42.27 -26.68
N TYR A 422 4.45 42.89 -25.65
CA TYR A 422 4.96 42.14 -24.49
C TYR A 422 3.79 41.66 -23.61
N PRO A 423 3.87 40.43 -23.06
CA PRO A 423 2.79 39.84 -22.29
C PRO A 423 2.59 40.54 -20.95
N VAL A 424 1.49 41.32 -20.85
CA VAL A 424 1.16 42.11 -19.66
C VAL A 424 1.04 41.23 -18.42
N GLY A 425 1.74 41.61 -17.35
CA GLY A 425 1.73 40.91 -16.06
C GLY A 425 2.70 39.72 -15.97
N GLU A 426 3.38 39.35 -17.06
CA GLU A 426 4.43 38.34 -17.00
C GLU A 426 5.77 38.93 -16.53
N PRO A 427 6.60 38.16 -15.80
CA PRO A 427 7.92 38.60 -15.36
C PRO A 427 8.80 39.03 -16.53
N VAL A 428 9.54 40.13 -16.34
CA VAL A 428 10.55 40.58 -17.29
C VAL A 428 11.73 39.60 -17.25
N ASP A 429 12.06 39.05 -18.42
CA ASP A 429 13.22 38.19 -18.59
C ASP A 429 14.51 39.01 -18.36
N PRO A 430 15.48 38.51 -17.56
CA PRO A 430 16.75 39.19 -17.30
C PRO A 430 17.50 39.67 -18.55
N ASP A 431 17.37 38.98 -19.68
CA ASP A 431 18.04 39.35 -20.94
C ASP A 431 17.39 40.56 -21.62
N TRP A 432 16.17 40.93 -21.22
CA TRP A 432 15.35 41.97 -21.85
C TRP A 432 15.11 43.19 -20.93
N VAL A 433 15.82 43.26 -19.82
CA VAL A 433 15.73 44.36 -18.84
C VAL A 433 16.10 45.70 -19.47
N SER A 434 17.01 45.70 -20.45
CA SER A 434 17.38 46.90 -21.19
C SER A 434 16.20 47.56 -21.90
N ASP A 435 15.17 46.79 -22.26
CA ASP A 435 13.98 47.33 -22.92
C ASP A 435 13.11 48.11 -21.93
N CYS A 436 13.13 47.74 -20.65
CA CYS A 436 12.50 48.50 -19.58
C CYS A 436 13.13 49.88 -19.42
N ASP A 437 14.45 49.98 -19.61
CA ASP A 437 15.17 51.26 -19.58
C ASP A 437 14.90 52.08 -20.86
N LEU A 438 14.72 51.40 -22.01
CA LEU A 438 14.49 52.03 -23.31
C LEU A 438 13.06 52.60 -23.45
N PHE A 439 12.07 51.94 -22.84
CA PHE A 439 10.66 52.29 -22.93
C PHE A 439 10.08 52.60 -21.53
N PRO A 440 10.08 53.88 -21.11
CA PRO A 440 9.55 54.27 -19.80
C PRO A 440 8.11 53.81 -19.60
N GLY A 441 7.87 53.05 -18.52
CA GLY A 441 6.56 52.50 -18.19
C GLY A 441 6.25 51.14 -18.78
N LEU A 442 7.14 50.55 -19.61
CA LEU A 442 6.99 49.19 -20.11
C LEU A 442 7.05 48.14 -18.99
N CYS A 443 7.86 48.40 -17.95
CA CYS A 443 8.05 47.48 -16.83
C CYS A 443 7.68 48.17 -15.52
N VAL A 444 6.92 47.47 -14.68
CA VAL A 444 6.54 47.91 -13.34
C VAL A 444 7.03 46.89 -12.32
N THR A 445 7.27 47.33 -11.07
CA THR A 445 7.55 46.39 -9.98
C THR A 445 6.43 45.36 -9.90
N ASP A 446 6.78 44.07 -9.79
CA ASP A 446 5.78 43.02 -9.62
C ASP A 446 4.85 43.37 -8.45
N PRO A 447 3.53 43.57 -8.69
CA PRO A 447 2.59 43.91 -7.64
C PRO A 447 2.61 42.92 -6.46
N LYS A 448 2.98 41.65 -6.69
CA LYS A 448 3.12 40.63 -5.65
C LYS A 448 4.24 40.92 -4.65
N ARG A 449 5.22 41.76 -5.00
CA ARG A 449 6.33 42.18 -4.14
C ARG A 449 5.99 43.40 -3.27
N ILE A 450 4.89 44.08 -3.52
CA ILE A 450 4.54 45.34 -2.86
C ILE A 450 3.65 45.05 -1.65
N LYS A 451 4.25 45.02 -0.46
CA LYS A 451 3.51 44.95 0.79
C LYS A 451 3.15 46.35 1.26
N ARG A 452 1.86 46.62 1.46
CA ARG A 452 1.36 47.89 1.99
C ARG A 452 0.80 47.69 3.38
N THR A 453 1.24 48.49 4.34
CA THR A 453 0.73 48.47 5.71
C THR A 453 0.29 49.86 6.14
N TRP A 454 -0.73 49.94 7.01
CA TRP A 454 -1.24 51.21 7.49
C TRP A 454 -0.19 51.96 8.33
N THR A 455 -0.01 53.25 8.06
CA THR A 455 0.71 54.16 8.97
C THR A 455 -0.22 54.63 10.09
N GLN A 456 0.29 55.45 11.03
CA GLN A 456 -0.57 56.12 12.00
C GLN A 456 -1.66 56.95 11.31
N ASP A 457 -1.31 57.71 10.27
CA ASP A 457 -2.28 58.54 9.54
C ASP A 457 -3.35 57.70 8.82
N GLY A 458 -2.97 56.53 8.30
CA GLY A 458 -3.91 55.59 7.69
C GLY A 458 -4.82 54.90 8.72
N SER A 459 -4.25 54.49 9.85
CA SER A 459 -4.96 53.92 11.00
C SER A 459 -6.03 54.89 11.52
N ASP A 460 -5.66 56.15 11.72
CA ASP A 460 -6.57 57.21 12.19
C ASP A 460 -7.67 57.53 11.16
N MET A 461 -7.37 57.45 9.86
CA MET A 461 -8.32 57.77 8.79
C MET A 461 -9.33 56.64 8.53
N PHE A 462 -8.88 55.39 8.56
CA PHE A 462 -9.70 54.24 8.18
C PHE A 462 -10.16 53.39 9.38
N GLY A 463 -9.79 53.78 10.61
CA GLY A 463 -10.14 53.04 11.83
C GLY A 463 -9.47 51.66 11.91
N THR A 464 -8.29 51.52 11.29
CA THR A 464 -7.49 50.28 11.26
C THR A 464 -6.35 50.36 12.27
N GLU A 465 -5.54 49.31 12.41
CA GLU A 465 -4.37 49.32 13.30
C GLU A 465 -3.08 49.60 12.54
N VAL A 466 -2.18 50.40 13.13
CA VAL A 466 -0.87 50.70 12.56
C VAL A 466 -0.06 49.43 12.32
N GLY A 467 0.56 49.33 11.14
CA GLY A 467 1.40 48.21 10.74
C GLY A 467 0.60 47.00 10.22
N THR A 468 -0.73 47.03 10.23
CA THR A 468 -1.54 45.96 9.62
C THR A 468 -1.60 46.10 8.09
N PRO A 469 -1.69 44.99 7.33
CA PRO A 469 -1.79 45.04 5.87
C PRO A 469 -3.02 45.81 5.38
N VAL A 470 -2.84 46.54 4.28
CA VAL A 470 -3.94 47.24 3.61
C VAL A 470 -4.76 46.24 2.80
N GLN A 471 -6.08 46.25 2.97
CA GLN A 471 -6.99 45.42 2.18
C GLN A 471 -6.96 45.81 0.71
N GLU A 472 -7.13 44.86 -0.20
CA GLU A 472 -6.92 45.03 -1.65
C GLU A 472 -7.80 46.14 -2.24
N GLU A 473 -9.04 46.28 -1.75
CA GLU A 473 -9.97 47.32 -2.19
C GLU A 473 -9.56 48.73 -1.73
N LEU A 474 -8.72 48.82 -0.69
CA LEU A 474 -8.25 50.07 -0.10
C LEU A 474 -6.81 50.42 -0.52
N VAL A 475 -6.14 49.54 -1.28
CA VAL A 475 -4.78 49.77 -1.79
C VAL A 475 -4.69 51.06 -2.62
N VAL A 476 -5.76 51.41 -3.34
CA VAL A 476 -5.83 52.64 -4.14
C VAL A 476 -5.56 53.90 -3.30
N PHE A 477 -5.92 53.91 -2.02
CA PHE A 477 -5.68 55.05 -1.13
C PHE A 477 -4.21 55.20 -0.75
N CYS A 478 -3.44 54.12 -0.76
CA CYS A 478 -1.99 54.20 -0.56
C CYS A 478 -1.29 54.93 -1.70
N ASP A 479 -1.80 54.80 -2.92
CA ASP A 479 -1.21 55.44 -4.09
C ASP A 479 -1.77 56.88 -4.28
N MET A 480 -2.99 57.15 -3.80
CA MET A 480 -3.64 58.47 -3.90
C MET A 480 -3.31 59.44 -2.76
N ILE A 481 -3.03 58.95 -1.55
CA ILE A 481 -2.82 59.79 -0.36
C ILE A 481 -1.42 59.51 0.21
N PRO A 482 -0.44 60.40 -0.04
CA PRO A 482 0.90 60.22 0.50
C PRO A 482 0.90 60.15 2.04
N GLY A 483 1.56 59.13 2.59
CA GLY A 483 1.77 58.99 4.03
C GLY A 483 0.77 58.10 4.78
N VAL A 484 -0.32 57.64 4.16
CA VAL A 484 -1.29 56.74 4.83
C VAL A 484 -0.88 55.26 4.84
N CYS A 485 0.08 54.88 3.99
CA CYS A 485 0.62 53.52 3.93
C CYS A 485 2.15 53.52 3.91
N ASN A 486 2.75 52.59 4.64
CA ASN A 486 4.13 52.18 4.43
C ASN A 486 4.15 51.20 3.25
N VAL A 487 5.00 51.48 2.26
CA VAL A 487 5.21 50.60 1.11
C VAL A 487 6.55 49.91 1.27
N GLU A 488 6.53 48.59 1.41
CA GLU A 488 7.71 47.75 1.47
C GLU A 488 7.77 46.89 0.21
N ILE A 489 8.85 47.03 -0.56
CA ILE A 489 9.10 46.17 -1.71
C ILE A 489 9.96 45.00 -1.23
N GLN A 490 9.37 43.81 -1.19
CA GLN A 490 10.07 42.58 -0.85
C GLN A 490 11.27 42.36 -1.80
N PRO A 491 12.44 41.93 -1.31
CA PRO A 491 13.62 41.70 -2.15
C PRO A 491 13.34 40.64 -3.22
N VAL A 492 14.07 40.70 -4.34
CA VAL A 492 14.07 39.60 -5.32
C VAL A 492 14.67 38.38 -4.65
N ARG A 493 13.96 37.26 -4.66
CA ARG A 493 14.41 35.98 -4.09
C ARG A 493 14.37 34.93 -5.17
N ASP A 494 15.46 34.18 -5.30
CA ASP A 494 15.46 32.97 -6.10
C ASP A 494 14.58 31.93 -5.40
N ILE A 495 13.69 31.31 -6.17
CA ILE A 495 12.79 30.28 -5.68
C ILE A 495 13.40 28.93 -6.03
N ALA A 496 13.72 28.13 -5.03
CA ALA A 496 14.06 26.73 -5.28
C ALA A 496 12.76 25.99 -5.63
N SER A 497 12.58 25.64 -6.90
CA SER A 497 11.54 24.71 -7.32
C SER A 497 12.08 23.28 -7.36
N ALA A 498 11.20 22.32 -7.21
CA ALA A 498 11.52 20.90 -7.30
C ALA A 498 10.56 20.25 -8.28
N GLU A 499 11.06 19.44 -9.21
CA GLU A 499 10.24 18.54 -10.01
C GLU A 499 10.14 17.20 -9.28
N LEU A 500 8.93 16.82 -8.89
CA LEU A 500 8.63 15.53 -8.25
C LEU A 500 8.44 14.45 -9.31
N LEU A 501 9.28 13.43 -9.28
CA LEU A 501 9.26 12.33 -10.25
C LEU A 501 8.50 11.13 -9.70
N ALA A 502 9.00 10.48 -8.66
CA ALA A 502 8.38 9.27 -8.10
C ALA A 502 8.58 9.15 -6.57
N PRO A 503 7.63 8.56 -5.83
CA PRO A 503 7.85 8.15 -4.45
C PRO A 503 9.02 7.16 -4.35
N MET A 504 9.77 7.22 -3.25
CA MET A 504 10.83 6.28 -2.92
C MET A 504 10.54 5.58 -1.59
N PHE A 505 11.28 4.51 -1.29
CA PHE A 505 11.08 3.70 -0.10
C PHE A 505 12.40 3.24 0.50
N SER A 506 12.42 3.15 1.83
CA SER A 506 13.57 2.68 2.60
C SER A 506 13.45 1.19 2.90
N VAL A 507 14.52 0.57 3.43
CA VAL A 507 14.51 -0.87 3.71
C VAL A 507 14.97 -1.18 5.12
N VAL A 508 14.32 -2.12 5.78
CA VAL A 508 14.83 -2.82 6.96
C VAL A 508 14.89 -4.28 6.59
N ARG A 509 16.09 -4.78 6.28
CA ARG A 509 16.23 -6.11 5.68
C ARG A 509 17.48 -6.84 6.08
N THR A 510 17.40 -8.15 5.95
CA THR A 510 18.55 -9.06 6.01
C THR A 510 18.47 -10.09 4.88
N GLY A 511 19.58 -10.77 4.57
CA GLY A 511 19.61 -11.89 3.63
C GLY A 511 19.02 -13.16 4.24
N ALA A 512 19.89 -14.12 4.57
CA ALA A 512 19.50 -15.43 5.12
C ALA A 512 19.24 -15.45 6.64
N GLY A 513 19.36 -14.31 7.32
CA GLY A 513 19.09 -14.19 8.76
C GLY A 513 17.60 -13.99 9.05
N ASP A 514 17.20 -14.20 10.30
CA ASP A 514 15.85 -13.86 10.77
C ASP A 514 15.71 -12.35 11.02
N LEU A 515 14.52 -11.81 10.83
CA LEU A 515 14.19 -10.41 11.12
C LEU A 515 12.95 -10.34 12.01
N GLY A 516 13.08 -9.74 13.19
CA GLY A 516 11.99 -9.64 14.15
C GLY A 516 11.68 -8.21 14.57
N ALA A 517 10.41 -7.95 14.90
CA ALA A 517 9.96 -6.72 15.52
C ALA A 517 9.01 -7.02 16.69
N ALA A 518 9.17 -6.32 17.80
CA ALA A 518 8.26 -6.36 18.93
C ALA A 518 7.96 -4.94 19.44
N ALA A 519 6.72 -4.66 19.81
CA ALA A 519 6.34 -3.37 20.38
C ALA A 519 5.26 -3.52 21.45
N ALA A 520 5.44 -2.85 22.60
CA ALA A 520 4.40 -2.79 23.63
C ALA A 520 3.17 -1.99 23.17
N GLY A 521 3.41 -0.92 22.40
CA GLY A 521 2.42 -0.06 21.75
C GLY A 521 2.19 -0.48 20.30
N ASP A 522 2.24 0.48 19.38
CA ASP A 522 1.95 0.27 17.95
C ASP A 522 3.21 -0.02 17.12
N LEU A 523 3.02 -0.63 15.96
CA LEU A 523 4.01 -0.62 14.87
C LEU A 523 3.46 0.22 13.72
N ARG A 524 4.16 1.31 13.38
CA ARG A 524 3.72 2.28 12.39
C ARG A 524 4.74 2.42 11.26
N MET A 525 4.32 2.10 10.05
CA MET A 525 5.02 2.49 8.83
C MET A 525 4.45 3.84 8.35
N ASP A 526 5.05 4.93 8.82
CA ASP A 526 4.58 6.28 8.49
C ASP A 526 5.04 6.74 7.10
N THR A 527 6.04 6.07 6.54
CA THR A 527 6.55 6.26 5.18
C THR A 527 6.80 4.90 4.52
N PRO A 528 7.01 4.82 3.19
CA PRO A 528 7.17 3.54 2.53
C PRO A 528 8.44 2.81 2.96
N TYR A 529 8.29 1.56 3.40
CA TYR A 529 9.40 0.68 3.76
C TYR A 529 9.22 -0.72 3.17
N GLY A 530 10.31 -1.33 2.73
CA GLY A 530 10.42 -2.78 2.61
C GLY A 530 11.02 -3.38 3.88
N PHE A 531 10.22 -4.09 4.67
CA PHE A 531 10.66 -4.81 5.89
C PHE A 531 10.70 -6.32 5.60
N TYR A 532 11.86 -6.88 5.26
CA TYR A 532 11.90 -8.26 4.75
C TYR A 532 13.21 -9.03 4.92
N THR A 533 13.10 -10.37 4.87
CA THR A 533 14.26 -11.27 4.64
C THR A 533 14.38 -11.63 3.16
N ALA A 534 15.59 -11.74 2.65
CA ALA A 534 15.85 -11.92 1.22
C ALA A 534 16.46 -13.27 0.83
N GLY A 535 17.02 -14.02 1.79
CA GLY A 535 17.78 -15.25 1.52
C GLY A 535 19.15 -15.00 0.88
N THR A 536 19.62 -15.99 0.13
CA THR A 536 20.87 -15.98 -0.65
C THR A 536 20.55 -16.37 -2.10
N PRO A 537 21.31 -15.92 -3.12
CA PRO A 537 21.10 -16.41 -4.48
C PRO A 537 21.25 -17.93 -4.55
N SER A 538 20.32 -18.61 -5.22
CA SER A 538 20.44 -20.03 -5.54
C SER A 538 21.45 -20.27 -6.68
N ALA A 539 21.84 -21.53 -6.87
CA ALA A 539 22.73 -21.91 -7.96
C ALA A 539 22.14 -21.60 -9.35
N ALA A 540 23.02 -21.26 -10.29
CA ALA A 540 22.66 -21.09 -11.70
C ALA A 540 22.25 -22.42 -12.34
N LEU A 541 21.19 -22.42 -13.15
CA LEU A 541 20.75 -23.58 -13.92
C LEU A 541 21.21 -23.42 -15.37
N ARG A 542 22.39 -23.96 -15.69
CA ARG A 542 23.02 -23.79 -17.00
C ARG A 542 22.62 -24.88 -17.98
N ARG A 543 22.59 -24.52 -19.27
CA ARG A 543 22.53 -25.48 -20.37
C ARG A 543 23.88 -26.20 -20.52
N ALA A 544 23.90 -27.26 -21.34
CA ALA A 544 25.10 -28.04 -21.63
C ALA A 544 26.23 -27.20 -22.27
N ASP A 545 25.90 -26.10 -22.94
CA ASP A 545 26.84 -25.14 -23.53
C ASP A 545 27.40 -24.11 -22.52
N GLY A 546 26.99 -24.20 -21.26
CA GLY A 546 27.39 -23.29 -20.18
C GLY A 546 26.58 -21.99 -20.10
N SER A 547 25.66 -21.72 -21.04
CA SER A 547 24.77 -20.55 -21.01
C SER A 547 23.72 -20.67 -19.90
N ASP A 548 23.34 -19.54 -19.31
CA ASP A 548 22.25 -19.47 -18.32
C ASP A 548 21.01 -18.84 -18.97
N PRO A 549 19.98 -19.63 -19.34
CA PRO A 549 18.78 -19.13 -19.98
C PRO A 549 17.86 -18.35 -19.03
N TYR A 550 18.15 -18.32 -17.73
CA TYR A 550 17.37 -17.63 -16.70
C TYR A 550 17.99 -16.31 -16.25
N ALA A 551 19.21 -16.01 -16.72
CA ALA A 551 19.93 -14.76 -16.50
C ALA A 551 19.95 -13.91 -17.79
N GLN A 552 18.77 -13.58 -18.30
CA GLN A 552 18.63 -12.80 -19.54
C GLN A 552 18.70 -11.29 -19.28
N PRO A 553 19.18 -10.48 -20.25
CA PRO A 553 19.01 -9.04 -20.19
C PRO A 553 17.51 -8.69 -20.20
N ARG A 554 17.19 -7.57 -19.54
CA ARG A 554 15.85 -6.97 -19.65
C ARG A 554 15.58 -6.52 -21.09
N GLY A 555 14.32 -6.57 -21.49
CA GLY A 555 13.88 -6.04 -22.78
C GLY A 555 14.15 -4.54 -22.87
N LYS A 556 14.42 -4.07 -24.09
CA LYS A 556 14.72 -2.67 -24.37
C LYS A 556 13.50 -1.96 -24.93
N HIS A 557 13.37 -0.69 -24.58
CA HIS A 557 12.41 0.23 -25.18
C HIS A 557 13.12 0.98 -26.30
N ILE A 558 12.41 1.23 -27.41
CA ILE A 558 12.93 2.05 -28.50
C ILE A 558 12.00 3.25 -28.62
N PHE A 559 12.57 4.44 -28.52
CA PHE A 559 11.86 5.70 -28.64
C PHE A 559 12.52 6.50 -29.75
N ASP A 560 11.73 7.00 -30.69
CA ASP A 560 12.18 7.98 -31.67
C ASP A 560 11.23 9.19 -31.65
N PRO A 561 11.58 10.27 -30.93
CA PRO A 561 10.78 11.49 -30.97
C PRO A 561 11.04 12.35 -32.22
N SER A 562 11.96 11.96 -33.13
CA SER A 562 12.52 12.89 -34.14
C SER A 562 12.79 12.33 -35.55
N GLY A 563 12.48 11.07 -35.85
CA GLY A 563 12.76 10.45 -37.16
C GLY A 563 14.22 10.04 -37.35
N GLY A 564 14.99 9.88 -36.28
CA GLY A 564 16.42 9.52 -36.31
C GLY A 564 16.68 8.00 -36.32
N PRO A 565 17.93 7.52 -36.49
CA PRO A 565 18.22 6.10 -36.38
C PRO A 565 17.85 5.56 -34.98
N GLU A 566 17.06 4.47 -34.96
CA GLU A 566 16.51 3.84 -33.76
C GLU A 566 17.58 3.58 -32.68
N GLN A 567 17.38 4.11 -31.46
CA GLN A 567 18.19 3.76 -30.29
C GLN A 567 17.39 2.89 -29.33
N ALA A 568 17.81 1.64 -29.17
CA ALA A 568 17.25 0.70 -28.19
C ALA A 568 17.91 0.86 -26.83
N LEU A 569 17.16 1.45 -25.89
CA LEU A 569 17.61 1.76 -24.53
C LEU A 569 16.71 1.09 -23.50
N LEU A 570 17.28 0.62 -22.39
CA LEU A 570 16.53 -0.07 -21.34
C LEU A 570 15.42 0.80 -20.72
N LEU A 571 15.68 2.09 -20.51
CA LEU A 571 14.72 3.02 -19.92
C LEU A 571 14.19 4.02 -20.96
N GLY A 572 14.49 3.82 -22.25
CA GLY A 572 14.34 4.89 -23.25
C GLY A 572 15.33 6.05 -23.07
N PRO A 573 15.12 7.17 -23.77
CA PRO A 573 15.92 8.39 -23.63
C PRO A 573 15.83 8.90 -22.19
N GLN A 574 16.99 9.13 -21.56
CA GLN A 574 17.09 9.63 -20.20
C GLN A 574 17.88 10.93 -20.20
N GLN A 575 17.44 11.90 -19.39
CA GLN A 575 18.20 13.12 -19.15
C GLN A 575 19.37 12.86 -18.19
N ASP A 576 19.18 11.92 -17.24
CA ASP A 576 20.18 11.55 -16.26
C ASP A 576 20.81 10.17 -16.51
N ASP A 577 21.96 9.89 -15.88
CA ASP A 577 22.66 8.62 -15.99
C ASP A 577 22.20 7.60 -14.93
N TYR A 578 21.50 6.56 -15.39
CA TYR A 578 21.07 5.41 -14.57
C TYR A 578 21.86 4.12 -14.86
N SER A 579 22.96 4.21 -15.63
CA SER A 579 23.69 3.04 -16.14
C SER A 579 24.26 2.14 -15.04
N ALA A 580 24.75 2.72 -13.94
CA ALA A 580 25.28 1.97 -12.79
C ALA A 580 24.20 1.12 -12.11
N ALA A 581 23.03 1.71 -11.82
CA ALA A 581 21.88 0.99 -11.26
C ALA A 581 21.37 -0.11 -12.20
N ASN A 582 21.25 0.20 -13.49
CA ASN A 582 20.82 -0.76 -14.51
C ASN A 582 21.81 -1.93 -14.65
N GLY A 583 23.12 -1.67 -14.52
CA GLY A 583 24.16 -2.69 -14.58
C GLY A 583 24.22 -3.60 -13.35
N ALA A 584 23.67 -3.18 -12.21
CA ALA A 584 23.61 -3.97 -10.97
C ALA A 584 22.45 -4.97 -10.94
N TYR A 585 21.37 -4.72 -11.68
CA TYR A 585 20.19 -5.59 -11.73
C TYR A 585 20.50 -7.01 -12.23
N ARG A 586 19.89 -8.03 -11.62
CA ARG A 586 19.89 -9.44 -12.06
C ARG A 586 18.52 -10.07 -11.79
N ALA A 587 18.22 -11.16 -12.49
CA ALA A 587 17.11 -12.04 -12.12
C ALA A 587 17.49 -12.85 -10.86
N TRP A 588 16.96 -12.47 -9.70
CA TRP A 588 17.31 -13.10 -8.42
C TRP A 588 16.36 -14.24 -8.05
N TYR A 589 16.92 -15.44 -7.93
CA TYR A 589 16.24 -16.64 -7.47
C TYR A 589 16.69 -16.98 -6.03
N PRO A 590 16.27 -16.21 -5.02
CA PRO A 590 16.73 -16.43 -3.65
C PRO A 590 16.22 -17.75 -3.05
N GLU A 591 16.99 -18.28 -2.12
CA GLU A 591 16.66 -19.43 -1.29
C GLU A 591 17.14 -19.23 0.15
N ARG A 592 16.60 -20.03 1.08
CA ARG A 592 17.04 -20.09 2.49
C ARG A 592 16.96 -18.72 3.21
N GLY A 593 15.94 -17.93 2.92
CA GLY A 593 15.59 -16.76 3.74
C GLY A 593 15.21 -17.15 5.17
N GLY A 594 15.49 -16.25 6.11
CA GLY A 594 15.01 -16.38 7.49
C GLY A 594 13.56 -15.97 7.64
N ASN A 595 13.01 -16.18 8.82
CA ASN A 595 11.63 -15.83 9.16
C ASN A 595 11.49 -14.33 9.46
N VAL A 596 10.29 -13.80 9.25
CA VAL A 596 9.86 -12.52 9.80
C VAL A 596 8.82 -12.76 10.89
N ASP A 597 9.08 -12.25 12.10
CA ASP A 597 8.16 -12.36 13.24
C ASP A 597 7.90 -10.98 13.86
N ILE A 598 6.63 -10.56 13.84
CA ILE A 598 6.18 -9.26 14.32
C ILE A 598 5.13 -9.46 15.41
N VAL A 599 5.39 -8.96 16.62
CA VAL A 599 4.48 -9.08 17.77
C VAL A 599 4.24 -7.72 18.42
N VAL A 600 3.01 -7.24 18.38
CA VAL A 600 2.67 -5.86 18.74
C VAL A 600 1.50 -5.86 19.73
N GLY A 601 1.60 -5.10 20.81
CA GLY A 601 0.53 -4.97 21.81
C GLY A 601 -0.64 -4.13 21.32
N GLY A 602 -0.38 -3.11 20.51
CA GLY A 602 -1.33 -2.23 19.85
C GLY A 602 -1.61 -2.61 18.41
N SER A 603 -1.69 -1.61 17.54
CA SER A 603 -2.07 -1.73 16.13
C SER A 603 -0.87 -1.78 15.18
N VAL A 604 -1.08 -2.33 13.98
CA VAL A 604 -0.06 -2.39 12.90
C VAL A 604 -0.56 -1.67 11.66
N SER A 605 0.13 -0.63 11.21
CA SER A 605 -0.24 0.13 10.00
C SER A 605 0.87 0.18 8.95
N GLY A 606 0.50 0.09 7.68
CA GLY A 606 1.38 0.22 6.52
C GLY A 606 1.35 1.61 5.87
N ASP A 607 1.91 1.71 4.67
CA ASP A 607 1.81 2.88 3.80
C ASP A 607 1.70 2.44 2.33
N ALA A 608 0.59 2.76 1.68
CA ALA A 608 0.31 2.35 0.31
C ALA A 608 -0.26 3.51 -0.52
N TRP A 609 0.17 3.61 -1.78
CA TRP A 609 -0.40 4.48 -2.80
C TRP A 609 -0.80 3.69 -4.06
N THR A 610 -1.69 4.28 -4.85
CA THR A 610 -2.17 3.79 -6.16
C THR A 610 -1.86 4.81 -7.26
N GLU A 611 -2.43 4.64 -8.45
CA GLU A 611 -2.26 5.56 -9.58
C GLU A 611 -2.77 6.97 -9.27
N PHE A 612 -1.93 7.98 -9.59
CA PHE A 612 -2.23 9.40 -9.41
C PHE A 612 -2.92 9.98 -10.64
N ALA A 613 -3.85 10.90 -10.40
CA ALA A 613 -4.61 11.54 -11.47
C ALA A 613 -3.94 12.85 -11.94
N PRO A 614 -4.09 13.24 -13.22
CA PRO A 614 -3.66 14.54 -13.71
C PRO A 614 -4.21 15.70 -12.85
N PRO A 615 -3.46 16.80 -12.64
CA PRO A 615 -2.23 17.19 -13.36
C PRO A 615 -0.94 16.51 -12.87
N ASN A 616 -1.00 15.65 -11.85
CA ASN A 616 0.18 14.96 -11.33
C ASN A 616 0.69 13.89 -12.29
N ARG A 617 2.01 13.61 -12.26
CA ARG A 617 2.61 12.47 -12.96
C ARG A 617 1.97 11.17 -12.43
N PRO A 618 1.36 10.33 -13.31
CA PRO A 618 0.83 9.04 -12.89
C PRO A 618 1.90 8.20 -12.18
N GLN A 619 1.50 7.45 -11.16
CA GLN A 619 2.39 6.57 -10.40
C GLN A 619 1.97 5.11 -10.56
N THR A 620 2.91 4.19 -10.37
CA THR A 620 2.57 2.77 -10.29
C THR A 620 2.12 2.45 -8.86
N PRO A 621 1.03 1.69 -8.67
CA PRO A 621 0.59 1.28 -7.34
C PRO A 621 1.68 0.55 -6.57
N SER A 622 1.97 1.02 -5.35
CA SER A 622 3.02 0.48 -4.46
C SER A 622 2.84 -1.01 -4.14
N ALA A 623 1.61 -1.40 -3.82
CA ALA A 623 1.27 -2.75 -3.41
C ALA A 623 1.38 -3.77 -4.55
N SER A 624 1.40 -3.38 -5.83
CA SER A 624 1.34 -4.34 -6.94
C SER A 624 2.47 -5.37 -6.90
N VAL A 625 2.11 -6.66 -6.94
CA VAL A 625 3.06 -7.79 -7.01
C VAL A 625 4.02 -7.64 -8.21
N GLY A 626 3.58 -7.01 -9.29
CA GLY A 626 4.40 -6.78 -10.48
C GLY A 626 5.60 -5.85 -10.27
N ASN A 627 5.66 -5.13 -9.15
CA ASN A 627 6.83 -4.32 -8.79
C ASN A 627 8.03 -5.18 -8.39
N TRP A 628 7.78 -6.36 -7.80
CA TRP A 628 8.82 -7.20 -7.20
C TRP A 628 8.81 -8.66 -7.68
N LEU A 629 7.77 -9.14 -8.35
CA LEU A 629 7.75 -10.47 -8.97
C LEU A 629 7.75 -10.36 -10.48
N TRP A 630 8.89 -10.65 -11.09
CA TRP A 630 9.05 -10.59 -12.54
C TRP A 630 9.17 -11.99 -13.14
N ARG A 631 8.93 -12.08 -14.45
CA ARG A 631 8.83 -13.35 -15.16
C ARG A 631 9.26 -13.26 -16.61
N GLN A 632 9.58 -14.43 -17.17
CA GLN A 632 9.84 -14.67 -18.58
C GLN A 632 9.22 -16.00 -19.02
N GLY A 633 9.09 -16.21 -20.32
CA GLY A 633 8.72 -17.49 -20.94
C GLY A 633 8.24 -17.29 -22.37
N SER A 634 8.71 -18.11 -23.30
CA SER A 634 8.27 -18.15 -24.70
C SER A 634 8.63 -19.50 -25.33
N ASP A 635 8.33 -19.69 -26.61
CA ASP A 635 8.80 -20.86 -27.37
C ASP A 635 10.33 -20.99 -27.40
N ALA A 636 11.05 -19.88 -27.18
CA ALA A 636 12.50 -19.82 -27.29
C ALA A 636 13.22 -19.61 -25.94
N LEU A 637 12.50 -19.19 -24.89
CA LEU A 637 13.02 -19.02 -23.54
C LEU A 637 12.23 -19.85 -22.54
N PRO A 638 12.89 -20.66 -21.70
CA PRO A 638 12.19 -21.41 -20.66
C PRO A 638 11.54 -20.44 -19.67
N ALA A 639 10.39 -20.86 -19.13
CA ALA A 639 9.68 -20.06 -18.15
C ALA A 639 10.47 -19.96 -16.84
N SER A 640 10.48 -18.75 -16.28
CA SER A 640 10.94 -18.51 -14.92
C SER A 640 10.29 -17.26 -14.32
N TRP A 641 10.27 -17.21 -12.99
CA TRP A 641 9.84 -16.04 -12.23
C TRP A 641 10.78 -15.84 -11.04
N TRP A 642 11.05 -14.58 -10.70
CA TRP A 642 12.11 -14.19 -9.78
C TRP A 642 11.78 -12.89 -9.03
N ILE A 643 12.58 -12.58 -8.01
CA ILE A 643 12.39 -11.39 -7.18
C ILE A 643 13.18 -10.21 -7.74
N ASN A 644 12.51 -9.08 -7.95
CA ASN A 644 13.11 -7.77 -8.10
C ASN A 644 13.07 -7.03 -6.75
N PHE A 645 14.23 -6.90 -6.10
CA PHE A 645 14.34 -6.17 -4.83
C PHE A 645 14.26 -4.65 -5.03
N GLY A 646 14.67 -4.16 -6.20
CA GLY A 646 14.65 -2.75 -6.56
C GLY A 646 15.30 -2.53 -7.93
N ALA A 647 14.60 -1.82 -8.80
CA ALA A 647 15.11 -1.44 -10.12
C ALA A 647 14.41 -0.19 -10.65
N TYR A 648 15.10 0.55 -11.53
CA TYR A 648 14.46 1.55 -12.37
C TYR A 648 13.70 0.87 -13.52
N ALA A 649 12.45 1.26 -13.75
CA ALA A 649 11.62 0.72 -14.81
C ALA A 649 10.72 1.80 -15.43
N VAL A 650 10.35 1.60 -16.69
CA VAL A 650 9.40 2.47 -17.42
C VAL A 650 8.26 1.60 -17.97
N PRO A 651 7.00 2.07 -17.94
CA PRO A 651 5.90 1.41 -18.63
C PRO A 651 6.17 1.27 -20.14
N MET A 652 5.64 0.21 -20.75
CA MET A 652 5.51 0.15 -22.21
C MET A 652 4.46 1.18 -22.65
N ALA A 653 4.81 2.11 -23.55
CA ALA A 653 4.03 3.32 -23.86
C ALA A 653 2.73 3.05 -24.64
N THR A 654 1.74 3.97 -24.53
CA THR A 654 0.95 4.52 -25.67
C THR A 654 0.36 5.92 -25.35
N ASN A 655 1.22 6.94 -25.17
CA ASN A 655 0.99 8.35 -25.56
C ASN A 655 2.07 9.29 -24.98
N MET A 656 2.25 10.43 -25.66
CA MET A 656 3.33 11.42 -25.54
C MET A 656 3.34 12.24 -24.24
N TRP A 657 2.60 11.82 -23.20
CA TRP A 657 2.57 12.47 -21.88
C TRP A 657 3.37 11.71 -20.81
N ALA A 658 3.93 10.55 -21.14
CA ALA A 658 4.86 9.85 -20.28
C ALA A 658 6.17 10.65 -20.18
N SER A 659 6.39 11.28 -19.03
CA SER A 659 7.71 11.76 -18.62
C SER A 659 8.76 10.69 -18.93
N SER A 660 9.88 11.08 -19.54
CA SER A 660 10.98 10.17 -19.87
C SER A 660 11.60 9.53 -18.62
N HIS A 661 11.35 10.07 -17.43
CA HIS A 661 11.96 9.61 -16.18
C HIS A 661 11.44 8.23 -15.72
N PRO A 662 12.30 7.33 -15.22
CA PRO A 662 11.91 6.03 -14.74
C PRO A 662 11.18 6.08 -13.39
N TYR A 663 10.47 5.00 -13.07
CA TYR A 663 9.96 4.70 -11.73
C TYR A 663 10.97 3.82 -10.99
N ILE A 664 11.03 3.95 -9.66
CA ILE A 664 11.69 2.96 -8.81
C ILE A 664 10.65 1.95 -8.37
N VAL A 665 10.88 0.67 -8.65
CA VAL A 665 9.97 -0.42 -8.27
C VAL A 665 10.69 -1.53 -7.54
N GLY A 666 10.03 -2.06 -6.52
CA GLY A 666 10.47 -3.15 -5.65
C GLY A 666 9.38 -3.47 -4.62
N PHE A 667 9.75 -4.20 -3.57
CA PHE A 667 8.82 -4.60 -2.53
C PHE A 667 8.69 -3.52 -1.44
N THR A 668 7.45 -3.16 -1.10
CA THR A 668 7.09 -2.37 0.08
C THR A 668 6.07 -3.15 0.92
N GLY A 669 6.14 -3.04 2.25
CA GLY A 669 5.40 -3.87 3.19
C GLY A 669 6.29 -4.82 3.99
N PHE A 670 5.70 -5.89 4.53
CA PHE A 670 6.36 -6.88 5.38
C PHE A 670 6.49 -8.23 4.67
N GLY A 671 7.67 -8.86 4.65
CA GLY A 671 7.76 -10.13 3.92
C GLY A 671 9.00 -11.01 4.07
N THR A 672 8.91 -12.22 3.52
CA THR A 672 10.01 -13.17 3.37
C THR A 672 10.21 -13.48 1.89
N LEU A 673 11.09 -12.75 1.21
CA LEU A 673 11.22 -12.81 -0.25
C LEU A 673 12.18 -13.91 -0.74
N GLY A 674 12.96 -14.52 0.16
CA GLY A 674 13.87 -15.63 -0.14
C GLY A 674 13.51 -16.98 0.48
N GLY A 675 12.32 -17.07 1.07
CA GLY A 675 11.87 -18.18 1.92
C GLY A 675 11.84 -17.82 3.40
N GLY A 676 11.15 -18.65 4.19
CA GLY A 676 10.88 -18.42 5.60
C GLY A 676 9.41 -18.02 5.86
N ASN A 677 8.95 -18.21 7.09
CA ASN A 677 7.58 -17.88 7.49
C ASN A 677 7.45 -16.38 7.81
N LEU A 678 6.30 -15.81 7.51
CA LEU A 678 5.88 -14.48 7.96
C LEU A 678 4.79 -14.61 9.02
N SER A 679 5.05 -14.10 10.22
CA SER A 679 4.12 -14.06 11.34
C SER A 679 3.91 -12.61 11.78
N ILE A 680 2.66 -12.17 11.81
CA ILE A 680 2.26 -10.86 12.34
C ILE A 680 1.16 -11.08 13.37
N ALA A 681 1.41 -10.70 14.62
CA ALA A 681 0.44 -10.72 15.70
C ALA A 681 0.28 -9.31 16.28
N ALA A 682 -0.96 -8.82 16.31
CA ALA A 682 -1.30 -7.52 16.89
C ALA A 682 -2.43 -7.65 17.92
N GLY A 683 -2.30 -6.99 19.07
CA GLY A 683 -3.37 -6.91 20.06
C GLY A 683 -4.54 -6.03 19.62
N GLY A 684 -4.27 -5.04 18.76
CA GLY A 684 -5.25 -4.11 18.20
C GLY A 684 -5.62 -4.38 16.75
N ASP A 685 -5.97 -3.31 16.04
CA ASP A 685 -6.38 -3.32 14.63
C ASP A 685 -5.16 -3.34 13.69
N ALA A 686 -5.38 -3.63 12.41
CA ALA A 686 -4.33 -3.50 11.39
C ALA A 686 -4.82 -2.82 10.11
N GLY A 687 -3.89 -2.24 9.34
CA GLY A 687 -4.17 -1.60 8.06
C GLY A 687 -4.78 -0.21 8.19
N ILE A 688 -5.91 0.03 7.50
CA ILE A 688 -6.60 1.34 7.47
C ILE A 688 -7.32 1.59 8.80
N VAL A 689 -6.57 2.04 9.79
CA VAL A 689 -7.06 2.45 11.12
C VAL A 689 -7.47 3.93 11.20
N ALA A 690 -7.10 4.70 10.19
CA ALA A 690 -7.47 6.09 9.98
C ALA A 690 -7.21 6.49 8.53
N ALA A 691 -7.90 7.52 8.05
CA ALA A 691 -7.61 8.13 6.75
C ALA A 691 -6.16 8.68 6.66
N ARG A 692 -5.58 8.57 5.46
CA ARG A 692 -4.33 9.23 5.07
C ARG A 692 -4.57 9.94 3.74
N GLY A 693 -4.21 11.22 3.66
CA GLY A 693 -4.53 12.05 2.50
C GLY A 693 -5.99 12.51 2.46
N LEU A 694 -6.43 13.07 1.32
CA LEU A 694 -7.84 13.44 1.12
C LEU A 694 -8.65 12.15 0.91
N GLY A 695 -9.58 11.86 1.83
CA GLY A 695 -10.51 10.72 1.74
C GLY A 695 -11.64 10.89 0.70
N ASP A 696 -11.50 11.86 -0.20
CA ASP A 696 -12.53 12.22 -1.17
C ASP A 696 -12.29 11.58 -2.54
N TYR A 697 -13.39 11.30 -3.24
CA TYR A 697 -13.39 10.90 -4.64
C TYR A 697 -12.62 11.92 -5.50
N GLY A 698 -11.60 11.44 -6.24
CA GLY A 698 -10.78 12.29 -7.10
C GLY A 698 -9.60 12.97 -6.42
N ALA A 699 -9.21 12.54 -5.20
CA ALA A 699 -7.95 12.95 -4.60
C ALA A 699 -6.79 12.79 -5.61
N PRO A 700 -5.97 13.83 -5.84
CA PRO A 700 -4.93 13.79 -6.88
C PRO A 700 -3.81 12.81 -6.54
N GLU A 701 -3.63 12.49 -5.25
CA GLU A 701 -2.55 11.65 -4.71
C GLU A 701 -3.12 10.66 -3.67
N PRO A 702 -3.89 9.64 -4.09
CA PRO A 702 -4.55 8.73 -3.16
C PRO A 702 -3.54 7.85 -2.42
N ARG A 703 -3.69 7.79 -1.09
CA ARG A 703 -2.80 7.05 -0.18
C ARG A 703 -3.59 6.43 0.97
N SER A 704 -3.04 5.42 1.62
CA SER A 704 -3.68 4.71 2.72
C SER A 704 -2.66 4.14 3.70
N ARG A 705 -3.15 3.66 4.84
CA ARG A 705 -2.36 2.94 5.85
C ARG A 705 -2.41 1.41 5.70
N ALA A 706 -2.79 0.94 4.52
CA ALA A 706 -3.10 -0.46 4.31
C ALA A 706 -1.91 -1.40 4.52
N LEU A 707 -2.21 -2.61 4.97
CA LEU A 707 -1.21 -3.63 5.23
C LEU A 707 -0.84 -4.37 3.93
N VAL A 708 0.45 -4.41 3.61
CA VAL A 708 1.01 -5.24 2.55
C VAL A 708 1.91 -6.30 3.18
N ALA A 709 1.60 -7.58 2.92
CA ALA A 709 2.32 -8.73 3.48
C ALA A 709 2.62 -9.76 2.38
N ALA A 710 3.85 -10.29 2.34
CA ALA A 710 4.25 -11.23 1.30
C ALA A 710 5.18 -12.35 1.77
N VAL A 711 4.89 -13.57 1.33
CA VAL A 711 5.86 -14.68 1.28
C VAL A 711 6.19 -14.95 -0.19
N GLY A 712 7.44 -14.64 -0.55
CA GLY A 712 7.97 -14.78 -1.90
C GLY A 712 8.41 -16.22 -2.21
N GLY A 713 8.42 -16.54 -3.49
CA GLY A 713 8.88 -17.81 -4.03
C GLY A 713 9.26 -17.65 -5.49
N THR A 714 10.31 -18.34 -5.91
CA THR A 714 10.80 -18.29 -7.30
C THR A 714 10.76 -19.65 -7.96
N GLY A 715 10.81 -19.67 -9.29
CA GLY A 715 10.74 -20.90 -10.05
C GLY A 715 11.37 -20.81 -11.42
N ARG A 716 11.91 -21.94 -11.88
CA ARG A 716 12.55 -22.13 -13.19
C ARG A 716 12.16 -23.48 -13.75
N VAL A 717 11.67 -23.53 -14.98
CA VAL A 717 11.46 -24.79 -15.70
C VAL A 717 12.78 -25.23 -16.30
N ALA A 718 13.38 -26.30 -15.76
CA ALA A 718 14.68 -26.83 -16.15
C ALA A 718 14.67 -27.45 -17.56
N PRO A 719 15.85 -27.65 -18.20
CA PRO A 719 15.95 -28.23 -19.54
C PRO A 719 15.35 -29.64 -19.70
N ASP A 720 15.24 -30.40 -18.61
CA ASP A 720 14.62 -31.73 -18.57
C ASP A 720 13.09 -31.67 -18.39
N GLY A 721 12.51 -30.47 -18.32
CA GLY A 721 11.08 -30.23 -18.08
C GLY A 721 10.69 -30.27 -16.60
N SER A 722 11.63 -30.46 -15.67
CA SER A 722 11.34 -30.40 -14.24
C SER A 722 11.19 -28.96 -13.74
N LEU A 723 10.44 -28.76 -12.66
CA LEU A 723 10.26 -27.44 -12.04
C LEU A 723 11.17 -27.30 -10.82
N VAL A 724 12.11 -26.35 -10.88
CA VAL A 724 12.98 -26.01 -9.74
C VAL A 724 12.39 -24.83 -9.01
N LEU A 725 12.08 -25.04 -7.73
CA LEU A 725 11.37 -24.09 -6.88
C LEU A 725 12.24 -23.69 -5.69
N THR A 726 12.28 -22.40 -5.37
CA THR A 726 12.96 -21.87 -4.18
C THR A 726 12.09 -20.86 -3.44
N GLY A 727 12.43 -20.56 -2.19
CA GLY A 727 11.62 -19.72 -1.31
C GLY A 727 10.33 -20.41 -0.83
N GLY A 728 9.34 -19.61 -0.43
CA GLY A 728 8.10 -20.07 0.20
C GLY A 728 8.17 -20.12 1.73
N GLY A 729 7.02 -20.39 2.33
CA GLY A 729 6.79 -20.40 3.77
C GLY A 729 5.33 -20.11 4.10
N ASP A 730 4.96 -20.26 5.36
CA ASP A 730 3.60 -19.95 5.81
C ASP A 730 3.49 -18.46 6.17
N LEU A 731 2.33 -17.87 5.85
CA LEU A 731 1.95 -16.52 6.25
C LEU A 731 0.82 -16.60 7.27
N LYS A 732 1.06 -16.06 8.47
CA LYS A 732 0.07 -15.96 9.53
C LYS A 732 -0.13 -14.51 9.97
N LEU A 733 -1.38 -14.06 9.97
CA LEU A 733 -1.83 -12.78 10.53
C LEU A 733 -2.85 -13.07 11.64
N ARG A 734 -2.58 -12.62 12.86
CA ARG A 734 -3.49 -12.77 14.00
C ARG A 734 -3.74 -11.43 14.67
N LEU A 735 -4.98 -10.98 14.66
CA LEU A 735 -5.39 -9.67 15.15
C LEU A 735 -6.38 -9.82 16.30
N GLY A 736 -6.14 -9.11 17.41
CA GLY A 736 -7.15 -8.91 18.45
C GLY A 736 -8.27 -7.97 18.01
N GLY A 737 -7.97 -7.05 17.09
CA GLY A 737 -8.90 -6.13 16.43
C GLY A 737 -9.30 -6.56 15.02
N ALA A 738 -9.76 -5.60 14.23
CA ALA A 738 -10.15 -5.77 12.83
C ALA A 738 -9.03 -5.36 11.87
N LEU A 739 -9.03 -5.97 10.68
CA LEU A 739 -8.25 -5.52 9.54
C LEU A 739 -9.09 -4.47 8.78
N ASN A 740 -8.53 -3.28 8.57
CA ASN A 740 -9.19 -2.11 7.95
C ASN A 740 -10.52 -1.72 8.64
N PRO A 741 -10.50 -1.33 9.93
CA PRO A 741 -11.71 -0.96 10.66
C PRO A 741 -12.36 0.35 10.19
N ASP A 742 -11.60 1.29 9.60
CA ASP A 742 -12.12 2.58 9.16
C ASP A 742 -12.73 2.47 7.75
N LEU A 743 -14.02 2.15 7.72
CA LEU A 743 -14.76 1.93 6.48
C LEU A 743 -14.88 3.20 5.64
N ASP A 744 -14.99 4.37 6.26
CA ASP A 744 -15.09 5.63 5.54
C ASP A 744 -13.75 5.98 4.89
N ALA A 745 -12.62 5.73 5.57
CA ALA A 745 -11.28 5.86 4.98
C ALA A 745 -11.00 4.87 3.83
N SER A 746 -11.65 3.70 3.82
CA SER A 746 -11.58 2.73 2.71
C SER A 746 -12.50 3.08 1.53
N GLN A 747 -13.50 3.96 1.74
CA GLN A 747 -14.45 4.37 0.72
C GLN A 747 -13.99 5.69 0.08
N TYR A 748 -13.57 5.64 -1.18
CA TYR A 748 -13.12 6.82 -1.92
C TYR A 748 -14.28 7.52 -2.64
N ALA A 749 -15.45 7.68 -1.99
CA ALA A 749 -16.69 8.17 -2.62
C ALA A 749 -17.32 9.35 -1.85
N THR A 750 -17.81 10.35 -2.58
CA THR A 750 -18.45 11.56 -2.01
C THR A 750 -19.99 11.50 -1.94
N GLN A 751 -20.62 10.44 -2.46
CA GLN A 751 -22.08 10.30 -2.51
C GLN A 751 -22.59 9.17 -1.62
N TYR A 752 -23.62 9.47 -0.83
CA TYR A 752 -24.40 8.50 -0.06
C TYR A 752 -24.87 7.35 -0.98
N ARG A 753 -24.58 6.09 -0.60
CA ARG A 753 -24.92 4.82 -1.29
C ARG A 753 -24.06 4.41 -2.48
N THR A 754 -23.01 5.15 -2.85
CA THR A 754 -22.03 4.68 -3.83
C THR A 754 -20.78 4.16 -3.12
N ASN A 755 -20.53 2.86 -3.23
CA ASN A 755 -19.36 2.21 -2.68
C ASN A 755 -18.30 2.08 -3.79
N ARG A 756 -17.42 3.09 -3.91
CA ARG A 756 -16.27 3.06 -4.84
C ARG A 756 -15.00 2.78 -4.07
N GLN A 757 -14.23 1.80 -4.52
CA GLN A 757 -13.04 1.29 -3.84
C GLN A 757 -11.85 1.25 -4.80
N LYS A 758 -10.65 1.36 -4.22
CA LYS A 758 -9.38 1.20 -4.93
C LYS A 758 -8.63 0.05 -4.25
N PRO A 759 -8.64 -1.17 -4.82
CA PRO A 759 -8.10 -2.37 -4.14
C PRO A 759 -6.61 -2.24 -3.78
N ASP A 760 -5.83 -1.48 -4.56
CA ASP A 760 -4.43 -1.19 -4.26
C ASP A 760 -4.23 -0.45 -2.92
N LEU A 761 -5.26 0.25 -2.44
CA LEU A 761 -5.24 1.01 -1.20
C LEU A 761 -5.90 0.28 -0.04
N ASP A 762 -6.54 -0.87 -0.26
CA ASP A 762 -7.13 -1.69 0.80
C ASP A 762 -6.14 -2.69 1.40
N GLY A 763 -4.99 -2.86 0.75
CA GLY A 763 -3.91 -3.75 1.18
C GLY A 763 -3.90 -5.08 0.45
N MET A 764 -2.83 -5.85 0.65
CA MET A 764 -2.59 -7.06 -0.11
C MET A 764 -1.82 -8.11 0.67
N VAL A 765 -2.25 -9.36 0.58
CA VAL A 765 -1.58 -10.53 1.17
C VAL A 765 -1.19 -11.51 0.07
N THR A 766 0.11 -11.69 -0.13
CA THR A 766 0.68 -12.58 -1.14
C THR A 766 1.37 -13.77 -0.49
N ASN A 767 1.09 -14.98 -0.95
CA ASN A 767 1.92 -16.13 -0.62
C ASN A 767 2.06 -17.00 -1.86
N LEU A 768 3.27 -17.06 -2.41
CA LEU A 768 3.52 -17.82 -3.64
C LEU A 768 3.69 -19.32 -3.37
N ARG A 769 4.01 -19.71 -2.12
CA ARG A 769 4.12 -21.11 -1.69
C ARG A 769 4.00 -21.26 -0.19
N GLY A 770 3.08 -22.12 0.26
CA GLY A 770 2.80 -22.39 1.68
C GLY A 770 1.32 -22.16 2.00
N ALA A 771 0.96 -21.87 3.25
CA ALA A 771 -0.40 -21.52 3.64
C ALA A 771 -0.55 -20.03 3.98
N ILE A 772 -1.76 -19.49 3.80
CA ILE A 772 -2.17 -18.19 4.35
C ILE A 772 -3.24 -18.44 5.42
N GLN A 773 -3.00 -17.93 6.62
CA GLN A 773 -3.96 -17.94 7.73
C GLN A 773 -4.15 -16.53 8.28
N ILE A 774 -5.38 -16.02 8.24
CA ILE A 774 -5.73 -14.72 8.83
C ILE A 774 -6.87 -14.94 9.83
N GLU A 775 -6.59 -14.64 11.09
CA GLU A 775 -7.55 -14.64 12.19
C GLU A 775 -7.73 -13.19 12.67
N ALA A 776 -8.95 -12.66 12.63
CA ALA A 776 -9.24 -11.29 13.07
C ALA A 776 -10.63 -11.16 13.70
N ARG A 777 -10.89 -10.05 14.40
CA ARG A 777 -12.26 -9.74 14.84
C ARG A 777 -13.18 -9.54 13.65
N ALA A 778 -12.73 -8.81 12.64
CA ALA A 778 -13.41 -8.59 11.36
C ALA A 778 -12.37 -8.27 10.28
N ILE A 779 -12.74 -8.41 9.01
CA ILE A 779 -11.96 -7.93 7.87
C ILE A 779 -12.87 -7.01 7.07
N GLY A 780 -12.58 -5.71 7.06
CA GLY A 780 -13.49 -4.70 6.53
C GLY A 780 -14.85 -4.74 7.23
N GLY A 781 -15.89 -4.32 6.52
CA GLY A 781 -17.25 -4.32 7.07
C GLY A 781 -18.33 -4.23 6.01
N SER A 782 -19.50 -4.80 6.32
CA SER A 782 -20.66 -4.85 5.43
C SER A 782 -21.80 -3.99 5.98
N ARG A 783 -21.82 -2.69 5.60
CA ARG A 783 -22.84 -1.75 6.08
C ARG A 783 -24.19 -2.06 5.42
N GLN A 784 -25.08 -2.71 6.16
CA GLN A 784 -26.43 -3.06 5.70
C GLN A 784 -27.24 -1.81 5.32
N LEU A 785 -27.92 -1.87 4.18
CA LEU A 785 -28.69 -0.75 3.64
C LEU A 785 -30.18 -1.05 3.76
N PHE A 786 -30.85 -0.27 4.60
CA PHE A 786 -32.29 -0.33 4.78
C PHE A 786 -33.00 0.67 3.87
N ARG A 787 -34.26 0.39 3.52
CA ARG A 787 -35.08 1.33 2.76
C ARG A 787 -35.33 2.58 3.59
N GLN A 788 -34.92 3.73 3.07
CA GLN A 788 -35.17 5.04 3.67
C GLN A 788 -36.24 5.85 2.90
N ASP A 789 -36.48 5.49 1.63
CA ASP A 789 -37.35 6.25 0.74
C ASP A 789 -38.79 5.70 0.71
N ALA A 790 -39.75 6.61 0.61
CA ALA A 790 -41.17 6.26 0.48
C ALA A 790 -41.48 5.47 -0.80
N VAL A 791 -40.67 5.64 -1.85
CA VAL A 791 -40.77 4.88 -3.12
C VAL A 791 -39.76 3.74 -3.11
N ALA A 792 -40.22 2.52 -3.32
CA ALA A 792 -39.36 1.35 -3.48
C ALA A 792 -38.60 1.45 -4.81
N GLN A 793 -37.27 1.35 -4.75
CA GLN A 793 -36.39 1.32 -5.91
C GLN A 793 -35.49 0.07 -5.83
N PRO A 794 -35.81 -0.99 -6.60
CA PRO A 794 -34.95 -2.17 -6.71
C PRO A 794 -33.52 -1.77 -7.11
N GLY A 795 -32.51 -2.46 -6.59
CA GLY A 795 -31.08 -2.14 -6.75
C GLY A 795 -30.55 -1.03 -5.84
N LEU A 796 -31.41 -0.14 -5.33
CA LEU A 796 -31.01 1.00 -4.47
C LEU A 796 -31.53 0.91 -3.03
N THR A 797 -32.67 0.26 -2.83
CA THR A 797 -33.34 0.11 -1.53
C THR A 797 -33.74 -1.33 -1.20
N GLY A 798 -33.41 -2.26 -2.10
CA GLY A 798 -33.64 -3.70 -2.03
C GLY A 798 -32.93 -4.40 -3.19
N ASP A 799 -32.81 -5.72 -3.14
CA ASP A 799 -32.11 -6.50 -4.16
C ASP A 799 -32.79 -6.30 -5.52
N ALA A 800 -31.99 -6.12 -6.57
CA ALA A 800 -32.50 -5.80 -7.91
C ALA A 800 -33.33 -6.92 -8.53
N MET A 801 -33.10 -8.17 -8.09
CA MET A 801 -33.77 -9.36 -8.61
C MET A 801 -34.84 -9.90 -7.66
N ASP A 802 -35.08 -9.26 -6.51
CA ASP A 802 -36.19 -9.65 -5.64
C ASP A 802 -37.52 -9.16 -6.22
N PRO A 803 -38.40 -10.05 -6.68
CA PRO A 803 -39.69 -9.65 -7.23
C PRO A 803 -40.72 -9.30 -6.15
N ARG A 804 -40.40 -9.56 -4.87
CA ARG A 804 -41.31 -9.35 -3.75
C ARG A 804 -41.28 -7.88 -3.33
N PRO A 805 -42.33 -7.37 -2.64
CA PRO A 805 -42.30 -6.04 -2.07
C PRO A 805 -41.11 -5.83 -1.11
N ILE A 806 -40.37 -4.73 -1.30
CA ILE A 806 -39.22 -4.39 -0.45
C ILE A 806 -39.66 -4.19 1.01
N ASN A 807 -39.11 -5.02 1.91
CA ASN A 807 -39.33 -4.91 3.35
C ASN A 807 -38.37 -3.85 3.95
N PRO A 808 -38.88 -2.78 4.58
CA PRO A 808 -38.02 -1.73 5.15
C PRO A 808 -37.19 -2.18 6.36
N PHE A 809 -37.48 -3.34 6.95
CA PHE A 809 -36.80 -3.86 8.15
C PHE A 809 -35.83 -5.01 7.86
N VAL A 810 -35.70 -5.45 6.61
CA VAL A 810 -34.78 -6.52 6.22
C VAL A 810 -33.83 -5.97 5.16
N PRO A 811 -32.52 -5.90 5.44
CA PRO A 811 -31.57 -5.46 4.45
C PRO A 811 -31.27 -6.60 3.48
N THR A 812 -31.58 -6.41 2.20
CA THR A 812 -31.17 -7.31 1.11
C THR A 812 -30.00 -6.73 0.30
N LEU A 813 -29.48 -5.58 0.74
CA LEU A 813 -28.33 -4.89 0.19
C LEU A 813 -27.37 -4.52 1.33
N SER A 814 -26.08 -4.48 1.01
CA SER A 814 -25.03 -3.94 1.87
C SER A 814 -24.09 -3.04 1.05
N SER A 815 -23.34 -2.20 1.76
CA SER A 815 -22.19 -1.46 1.25
C SER A 815 -20.94 -2.03 1.90
N ALA A 816 -20.32 -3.02 1.26
CA ALA A 816 -19.15 -3.72 1.80
C ALA A 816 -17.83 -3.06 1.41
N SER A 817 -16.98 -2.68 2.37
CA SER A 817 -15.70 -2.00 2.10
C SER A 817 -14.58 -2.45 3.04
N GLY A 818 -13.35 -2.02 2.75
CA GLY A 818 -12.16 -2.34 3.55
C GLY A 818 -11.69 -3.80 3.43
N GLY A 819 -12.13 -4.52 2.40
CA GLY A 819 -11.72 -5.91 2.17
C GLY A 819 -10.27 -6.01 1.73
N ILE A 820 -9.60 -7.13 2.02
CA ILE A 820 -8.20 -7.35 1.61
C ILE A 820 -8.10 -7.92 0.18
N THR A 821 -7.01 -7.65 -0.55
CA THR A 821 -6.69 -8.37 -1.80
C THR A 821 -5.79 -9.59 -1.51
N LEU A 822 -6.14 -10.76 -2.03
CA LEU A 822 -5.32 -11.98 -1.89
C LEU A 822 -4.59 -12.32 -3.18
N VAL A 823 -3.33 -12.75 -3.07
CA VAL A 823 -2.53 -13.24 -4.21
C VAL A 823 -1.85 -14.57 -3.86
N PRO A 824 -2.59 -15.69 -3.86
CA PRO A 824 -2.00 -17.00 -3.64
C PRO A 824 -1.28 -17.51 -4.90
N GLY A 825 -0.19 -18.26 -4.70
CA GLY A 825 0.40 -19.15 -5.70
C GLY A 825 -0.20 -20.55 -5.56
N ASP A 826 0.60 -21.52 -5.11
CA ASP A 826 0.12 -22.88 -4.81
C ASP A 826 -0.57 -23.01 -3.42
N SER A 827 -0.86 -21.87 -2.77
CA SER A 827 -1.30 -21.80 -1.39
C SER A 827 -2.79 -22.04 -1.16
N ALA A 828 -3.10 -22.67 -0.02
CA ALA A 828 -4.43 -22.63 0.57
C ALA A 828 -4.58 -21.41 1.49
N VAL A 829 -5.68 -20.69 1.36
CA VAL A 829 -6.01 -19.50 2.15
C VAL A 829 -7.16 -19.79 3.11
N TYR A 830 -7.00 -19.37 4.36
CA TYR A 830 -8.00 -19.46 5.41
C TYR A 830 -8.18 -18.07 6.04
N LEU A 831 -9.35 -17.47 5.84
CA LEU A 831 -9.76 -16.23 6.50
C LEU A 831 -10.85 -16.54 7.51
N GLU A 832 -10.58 -16.29 8.78
CA GLU A 832 -11.48 -16.60 9.89
C GLU A 832 -11.74 -15.35 10.72
N THR A 833 -13.03 -15.02 10.89
CA THR A 833 -13.46 -13.81 11.60
C THR A 833 -14.59 -14.09 12.57
N MET A 834 -14.66 -13.28 13.63
CA MET A 834 -15.79 -13.29 14.56
C MET A 834 -16.95 -12.41 14.08
N GLY A 835 -16.66 -11.32 13.36
CA GLY A 835 -17.59 -10.36 12.78
C GLY A 835 -17.62 -10.43 11.26
N ASP A 836 -17.85 -9.31 10.58
CA ASP A 836 -17.93 -9.27 9.12
C ASP A 836 -16.59 -9.67 8.44
N LEU A 837 -16.71 -10.31 7.27
CA LEU A 837 -15.58 -10.69 6.43
C LEU A 837 -15.82 -10.17 5.01
N VAL A 838 -15.00 -9.22 4.58
CA VAL A 838 -15.02 -8.65 3.22
C VAL A 838 -13.72 -9.00 2.50
N LEU A 839 -13.83 -9.54 1.30
CA LEU A 839 -12.70 -9.75 0.39
C LEU A 839 -12.80 -8.75 -0.76
N SER A 840 -11.72 -7.98 -1.00
CA SER A 840 -11.71 -7.02 -2.11
C SER A 840 -11.56 -7.71 -3.46
N GLY A 841 -10.73 -8.74 -3.51
CA GLY A 841 -10.53 -9.59 -4.68
C GLY A 841 -9.44 -10.64 -4.49
N VAL A 842 -9.31 -11.53 -5.47
CA VAL A 842 -8.20 -12.48 -5.59
C VAL A 842 -7.51 -12.26 -6.93
N SER A 843 -6.18 -12.27 -6.91
CA SER A 843 -5.34 -12.09 -8.08
C SER A 843 -4.33 -13.23 -8.22
N ASP A 844 -3.72 -13.33 -9.39
CA ASP A 844 -2.74 -14.35 -9.73
C ASP A 844 -1.39 -13.70 -10.00
N ALA A 845 -0.41 -14.00 -9.16
CA ALA A 845 0.90 -13.39 -9.20
C ALA A 845 1.64 -13.59 -10.54
N GLY A 846 1.36 -14.66 -11.28
CA GLY A 846 1.97 -14.91 -12.58
C GLY A 846 1.28 -14.20 -13.74
N ARG A 847 0.17 -13.48 -13.47
CA ARG A 847 -0.65 -12.77 -14.46
C ARG A 847 -0.79 -11.26 -14.17
N VAL A 848 -0.39 -10.75 -13.02
CA VAL A 848 -0.38 -9.29 -12.77
C VAL A 848 0.52 -8.56 -13.77
N ARG A 849 0.23 -7.30 -14.10
CA ARG A 849 1.12 -6.50 -14.95
C ARG A 849 2.48 -6.32 -14.31
N VAL A 850 3.53 -6.35 -15.14
CA VAL A 850 4.91 -6.04 -14.76
C VAL A 850 5.40 -4.85 -15.57
N LEU A 851 6.23 -4.01 -14.98
CA LEU A 851 6.93 -2.93 -15.71
C LEU A 851 8.18 -3.42 -16.45
N ASN A 852 8.64 -4.63 -16.13
CA ASN A 852 9.76 -5.24 -16.84
C ASN A 852 9.29 -5.90 -18.14
N THR A 853 10.08 -5.74 -19.19
CA THR A 853 9.93 -6.48 -20.44
C THR A 853 11.02 -7.53 -20.56
N SER A 854 10.74 -8.62 -21.28
CA SER A 854 11.72 -9.67 -21.60
C SER A 854 12.04 -9.67 -23.09
N ILE A 855 13.23 -10.16 -23.43
CA ILE A 855 13.60 -10.50 -24.80
C ILE A 855 12.76 -11.72 -25.22
N GLN A 856 12.27 -11.76 -26.46
CA GLN A 856 11.40 -12.86 -26.94
C GLN A 856 12.09 -13.87 -27.87
N THR A 857 13.30 -13.57 -28.36
CA THR A 857 14.08 -14.48 -29.22
C THR A 857 15.56 -14.51 -28.82
N PRO A 858 16.13 -15.68 -28.46
CA PRO A 858 17.57 -15.89 -28.42
C PRO A 858 18.12 -16.04 -29.84
N GLY A 859 19.12 -15.23 -30.20
CA GLY A 859 20.05 -15.55 -31.30
C GLY A 859 19.72 -15.06 -32.71
N ASN A 860 18.52 -14.53 -33.00
CA ASN A 860 18.25 -13.82 -34.26
C ASN A 860 17.58 -12.48 -33.91
N GLY A 861 18.35 -11.38 -33.98
CA GLY A 861 17.91 -9.98 -33.93
C GLY A 861 16.82 -9.63 -32.91
N LEU A 862 17.15 -8.79 -31.92
CA LEU A 862 16.15 -8.20 -31.01
C LEU A 862 14.91 -7.74 -31.79
N SER A 863 13.74 -8.32 -31.51
CA SER A 863 12.48 -7.69 -31.92
C SER A 863 12.37 -6.39 -31.12
N VAL A 864 12.61 -5.29 -31.82
CA VAL A 864 12.40 -3.91 -31.41
C VAL A 864 11.00 -3.77 -30.75
N GLY A 865 10.92 -3.35 -29.47
CA GLY A 865 9.67 -3.01 -28.78
C GLY A 865 9.32 -3.80 -27.49
N GLY A 866 10.08 -4.85 -27.16
CA GLY A 866 9.96 -5.58 -25.88
C GLY A 866 8.81 -6.59 -25.84
N GLY A 867 8.90 -7.60 -24.97
CA GLY A 867 7.84 -8.61 -24.81
C GLY A 867 7.41 -8.86 -23.37
N GLN A 868 6.22 -9.42 -23.24
CA GLN A 868 5.63 -9.83 -21.98
C GLN A 868 5.27 -11.31 -22.05
N SER A 869 5.33 -11.98 -20.91
CA SER A 869 4.87 -13.35 -20.74
C SER A 869 4.02 -13.45 -19.47
N TRP A 870 3.12 -14.42 -19.41
CA TRP A 870 2.29 -14.68 -18.23
C TRP A 870 1.85 -16.14 -18.19
N PHE A 871 1.59 -16.59 -16.98
CA PHE A 871 1.11 -17.93 -16.67
C PHE A 871 0.54 -17.96 -15.27
N SER A 872 -0.40 -18.85 -15.01
CA SER A 872 -0.96 -19.02 -13.67
C SER A 872 0.03 -19.71 -12.74
N LEU A 873 0.19 -19.17 -11.53
CA LEU A 873 0.88 -19.86 -10.44
C LEU A 873 -0.07 -20.68 -9.56
N TRP A 874 -1.37 -20.63 -9.82
CA TRP A 874 -2.32 -21.51 -9.16
C TRP A 874 -2.15 -22.96 -9.59
N THR A 875 -2.41 -23.85 -8.65
CA THR A 875 -2.48 -25.29 -8.85
C THR A 875 -3.92 -25.75 -8.58
N PRO A 876 -4.29 -27.01 -8.89
CA PRO A 876 -5.58 -27.56 -8.49
C PRO A 876 -5.85 -27.55 -6.98
N ALA A 877 -4.80 -27.37 -6.15
CA ALA A 877 -4.91 -27.29 -4.70
C ALA A 877 -5.05 -25.85 -4.15
N THR A 878 -4.82 -24.83 -4.99
CA THR A 878 -4.99 -23.43 -4.58
C THR A 878 -6.45 -23.18 -4.22
N ALA A 879 -6.70 -22.74 -2.99
CA ALA A 879 -8.03 -22.68 -2.42
C ALA A 879 -8.26 -21.42 -1.58
N ILE A 880 -9.47 -20.88 -1.65
CA ILE A 880 -9.93 -19.76 -0.83
C ILE A 880 -11.03 -20.26 0.12
N ASN A 881 -10.77 -20.22 1.43
CA ASN A 881 -11.74 -20.62 2.45
C ASN A 881 -12.05 -19.41 3.33
N LEU A 882 -13.32 -19.02 3.37
CA LEU A 882 -13.82 -17.87 4.12
C LEU A 882 -14.81 -18.34 5.20
N LEU A 883 -14.56 -17.93 6.44
CA LEU A 883 -15.44 -18.20 7.58
C LEU A 883 -15.68 -16.92 8.38
N SER A 884 -16.93 -16.49 8.45
CA SER A 884 -17.40 -15.57 9.48
C SER A 884 -18.26 -16.33 10.48
N ALA A 885 -17.83 -16.37 11.73
CA ALA A 885 -18.56 -17.04 12.80
C ALA A 885 -19.83 -16.28 13.21
N GLY A 886 -19.77 -14.94 13.26
CA GLY A 886 -20.83 -14.08 13.80
C GLY A 886 -21.35 -12.98 12.88
N GLY A 887 -20.68 -12.69 11.76
CA GLY A 887 -21.03 -11.60 10.86
C GLY A 887 -21.51 -12.07 9.47
N ASN A 888 -21.55 -11.11 8.55
CA ASN A 888 -21.84 -11.35 7.14
C ASN A 888 -20.55 -11.61 6.36
N VAL A 889 -20.65 -12.30 5.23
CA VAL A 889 -19.52 -12.50 4.32
C VAL A 889 -19.80 -11.81 2.99
N THR A 890 -18.80 -11.08 2.48
CA THR A 890 -18.76 -10.55 1.13
C THR A 890 -17.53 -11.13 0.42
N PRO A 891 -17.70 -12.14 -0.45
CA PRO A 891 -16.58 -12.87 -1.03
C PRO A 891 -15.86 -12.10 -2.16
N ASP A 892 -16.42 -10.98 -2.62
CA ASP A 892 -15.84 -10.15 -3.68
C ASP A 892 -16.46 -8.75 -3.67
N THR A 893 -15.65 -7.71 -3.88
CA THR A 893 -16.12 -6.34 -4.12
C THR A 893 -15.65 -5.77 -5.45
N SER A 894 -15.33 -6.62 -6.44
CA SER A 894 -14.79 -6.19 -7.74
C SER A 894 -15.73 -5.24 -8.50
N LEU A 895 -17.04 -5.39 -8.33
CA LEU A 895 -18.01 -4.45 -8.90
C LEU A 895 -17.93 -3.05 -8.29
N SER A 896 -17.37 -2.90 -7.10
CA SER A 896 -17.14 -1.63 -6.39
C SER A 896 -15.83 -0.97 -6.79
N HIS A 897 -14.94 -1.67 -7.49
CA HIS A 897 -13.67 -1.10 -7.92
C HIS A 897 -13.89 0.05 -8.91
N GLU A 898 -13.10 1.11 -8.76
CA GLU A 898 -13.05 2.17 -9.76
C GLU A 898 -12.41 1.66 -11.06
N ALA A 899 -12.89 2.17 -12.21
CA ALA A 899 -12.40 1.75 -13.52
C ALA A 899 -10.94 2.13 -13.79
N ALA A 900 -10.35 3.03 -12.98
CA ALA A 900 -8.94 3.42 -13.08
C ALA A 900 -8.00 2.21 -12.89
N GLY A 901 -6.79 2.27 -13.46
CA GLY A 901 -5.93 1.12 -13.76
C GLY A 901 -5.26 0.48 -12.55
N SER A 902 -6.04 -0.16 -11.68
CA SER A 902 -5.52 -1.01 -10.61
C SER A 902 -4.58 -2.08 -11.19
N ALA A 903 -3.30 -2.01 -10.84
CA ALA A 903 -2.28 -2.96 -11.28
C ALA A 903 -2.23 -4.24 -10.43
N SER A 904 -3.07 -4.34 -9.38
CA SER A 904 -3.10 -5.50 -8.47
C SER A 904 -4.21 -6.50 -8.78
N VAL A 905 -5.23 -6.12 -9.57
CA VAL A 905 -6.37 -6.97 -9.93
C VAL A 905 -6.42 -7.18 -11.44
N ILE A 906 -6.56 -8.44 -11.88
CA ILE A 906 -6.55 -8.81 -13.30
C ILE A 906 -7.95 -8.64 -13.90
N ARG A 907 -8.04 -8.03 -15.09
CA ARG A 907 -9.32 -7.84 -15.82
C ARG A 907 -9.35 -8.46 -17.22
N GLY A 908 -8.42 -9.37 -17.49
CA GLY A 908 -8.23 -9.98 -18.81
C GLY A 908 -9.38 -10.85 -19.33
N ASP A 909 -10.18 -11.44 -18.44
CA ASP A 909 -11.14 -12.49 -18.80
C ASP A 909 -12.61 -11.99 -18.93
N ASP A 910 -12.84 -10.68 -18.84
CA ASP A 910 -14.16 -10.03 -18.73
C ASP A 910 -15.01 -10.49 -17.52
N VAL A 911 -14.40 -11.24 -16.60
CA VAL A 911 -14.92 -11.71 -15.31
C VAL A 911 -13.82 -11.66 -14.26
N THR A 912 -14.20 -11.66 -12.99
CA THR A 912 -13.28 -11.84 -11.87
C THR A 912 -12.99 -13.32 -11.73
N VAL A 913 -11.76 -13.73 -12.00
CA VAL A 913 -11.35 -15.14 -11.96
C VAL A 913 -10.67 -15.46 -10.65
N TYR A 914 -11.13 -16.50 -9.95
CA TYR A 914 -10.55 -17.03 -8.70
C TYR A 914 -9.94 -18.43 -8.92
N PRO A 915 -9.13 -18.95 -7.98
CA PRO A 915 -8.70 -20.34 -7.98
C PRO A 915 -9.87 -21.32 -8.03
N SER A 916 -9.58 -22.59 -8.34
CA SER A 916 -10.62 -23.59 -8.59
C SER A 916 -11.46 -24.01 -7.37
N ILE A 917 -11.08 -23.58 -6.17
CA ILE A 917 -11.77 -23.90 -4.91
C ILE A 917 -12.10 -22.59 -4.18
N LEU A 918 -13.40 -22.33 -3.99
CA LEU A 918 -13.94 -21.25 -3.18
C LEU A 918 -15.01 -21.80 -2.23
N ARG A 919 -14.78 -21.64 -0.92
CA ARG A 919 -15.71 -22.00 0.14
C ARG A 919 -16.04 -20.79 0.98
N VAL A 920 -17.31 -20.46 1.10
CA VAL A 920 -17.80 -19.26 1.78
C VAL A 920 -18.81 -19.65 2.83
N THR A 921 -18.52 -19.38 4.10
CA THR A 921 -19.41 -19.69 5.22
C THR A 921 -19.70 -18.46 6.07
N ALA A 922 -20.97 -18.04 6.11
CA ALA A 922 -21.51 -17.10 7.09
C ALA A 922 -22.31 -17.89 8.13
N ALA A 923 -21.65 -18.31 9.21
CA ALA A 923 -22.20 -19.27 10.18
C ALA A 923 -23.37 -18.70 11.01
N SER A 924 -23.51 -17.38 11.06
CA SER A 924 -24.63 -16.69 11.75
C SER A 924 -25.32 -15.63 10.91
N GLY A 925 -24.65 -15.10 9.88
CA GLY A 925 -25.12 -13.96 9.08
C GLY A 925 -25.55 -14.33 7.67
N ASN A 926 -25.49 -13.31 6.80
CA ASN A 926 -25.85 -13.40 5.38
C ASN A 926 -24.59 -13.42 4.51
N ILE A 927 -24.75 -13.86 3.26
CA ILE A 927 -23.76 -13.63 2.21
C ILE A 927 -24.31 -12.54 1.28
N TYR A 928 -23.55 -11.46 1.11
CA TYR A 928 -23.83 -10.41 0.12
C TYR A 928 -22.74 -10.46 -0.93
N TYR A 929 -23.09 -10.52 -2.21
CA TYR A 929 -22.11 -10.46 -3.29
C TYR A 929 -22.68 -9.74 -4.51
N GLY A 930 -21.81 -9.39 -5.44
CA GLY A 930 -22.21 -8.74 -6.67
C GLY A 930 -22.95 -7.42 -6.39
N ARG A 931 -24.08 -7.21 -7.07
CA ARG A 931 -24.88 -5.98 -6.94
C ARG A 931 -25.42 -5.76 -5.53
N SER A 932 -25.63 -6.83 -4.78
CA SER A 932 -26.17 -6.76 -3.42
C SER A 932 -25.12 -6.35 -2.39
N ALA A 933 -23.83 -6.31 -2.74
CA ALA A 933 -22.75 -5.82 -1.89
C ALA A 933 -22.33 -4.35 -2.14
N LYS A 934 -22.92 -3.68 -3.15
CA LYS A 934 -22.55 -2.31 -3.57
C LYS A 934 -23.67 -1.27 -3.47
N SER A 935 -24.93 -1.67 -3.71
CA SER A 935 -26.06 -0.76 -4.06
C SER A 935 -25.79 0.06 -5.34
N GLY A 936 -26.74 0.08 -6.28
CA GLY A 936 -26.56 0.78 -7.57
C GLY A 936 -27.77 0.71 -8.50
N SER A 937 -27.76 1.52 -9.56
CA SER A 937 -28.91 1.64 -10.48
C SER A 937 -29.35 0.30 -11.07
N PRO A 938 -30.66 -0.05 -11.01
CA PRO A 938 -31.20 -1.32 -11.49
C PRO A 938 -31.09 -1.53 -13.01
N GLY A 939 -30.82 -0.47 -13.79
CA GLY A 939 -30.87 -0.49 -15.26
C GLY A 939 -29.57 -0.84 -15.99
N SER A 940 -28.44 -1.02 -15.30
CA SER A 940 -27.24 -1.56 -15.98
C SER A 940 -27.39 -3.08 -16.13
N THR A 941 -26.91 -3.69 -17.21
CA THR A 941 -26.69 -5.14 -17.25
C THR A 941 -25.53 -5.51 -16.30
N PRO A 942 -25.55 -6.65 -15.58
CA PRO A 942 -24.39 -7.08 -14.82
C PRO A 942 -23.23 -7.25 -15.81
N ALA A 943 -22.26 -6.34 -15.79
CA ALA A 943 -20.99 -6.54 -16.47
C ALA A 943 -20.15 -7.46 -15.58
N GLY A 944 -19.76 -8.63 -16.11
CA GLY A 944 -18.93 -9.60 -15.40
C GLY A 944 -19.66 -10.42 -14.32
N GLY A 945 -18.87 -11.10 -13.49
CA GLY A 945 -19.28 -12.06 -12.47
C GLY A 945 -18.05 -12.72 -11.86
N LEU A 946 -18.26 -13.61 -10.89
CA LEU A 946 -17.19 -14.39 -10.26
C LEU A 946 -17.09 -15.76 -10.94
N LEU A 947 -15.89 -16.13 -11.39
CA LEU A 947 -15.63 -17.39 -12.09
C LEU A 947 -14.47 -18.13 -11.43
N LEU A 948 -14.65 -19.40 -11.08
CA LEU A 948 -13.54 -20.24 -10.64
C LEU A 948 -12.81 -20.86 -11.84
N ALA A 949 -11.48 -20.89 -11.77
CA ALA A 949 -10.63 -21.57 -12.75
C ALA A 949 -11.03 -23.04 -12.93
N PRO A 950 -10.92 -23.60 -14.15
CA PRO A 950 -11.35 -24.95 -14.43
C PRO A 950 -10.49 -25.98 -13.67
N SER A 951 -11.15 -26.97 -13.08
CA SER A 951 -10.48 -28.09 -12.38
C SER A 951 -11.38 -29.32 -12.30
N ALA A 952 -10.76 -30.50 -12.45
CA ALA A 952 -11.45 -31.77 -12.22
C ALA A 952 -11.95 -31.89 -10.77
N SER A 953 -11.21 -31.34 -9.79
CA SER A 953 -11.49 -31.44 -8.35
C SER A 953 -11.86 -30.09 -7.70
N GLY A 954 -12.26 -29.09 -8.49
CA GLY A 954 -12.67 -27.78 -7.96
C GLY A 954 -13.92 -27.83 -7.07
N GLU A 955 -14.19 -26.77 -6.33
CA GLU A 955 -15.36 -26.68 -5.46
C GLU A 955 -15.86 -25.24 -5.36
N LEU A 956 -17.18 -25.06 -5.44
CA LEU A 956 -17.85 -23.79 -5.16
C LEU A 956 -18.98 -24.05 -4.17
N SER A 957 -18.86 -23.47 -2.97
CA SER A 957 -19.88 -23.60 -1.91
C SER A 957 -20.10 -22.32 -1.14
N PHE A 958 -21.35 -21.83 -1.11
CA PHE A 958 -21.81 -20.73 -0.27
C PHE A 958 -22.81 -21.25 0.75
N LEU A 959 -22.49 -21.09 2.03
CA LEU A 959 -23.27 -21.56 3.17
C LEU A 959 -23.58 -20.37 4.08
N ALA A 960 -24.85 -19.97 4.15
CA ALA A 960 -25.32 -18.91 5.02
C ALA A 960 -26.35 -19.44 6.01
N GLN A 961 -26.22 -19.05 7.28
CA GLN A 961 -27.24 -19.33 8.28
C GLN A 961 -28.54 -18.58 7.97
N GLN A 962 -28.41 -17.32 7.53
CA GLN A 962 -29.53 -16.50 7.09
C GLN A 962 -29.70 -16.62 5.58
N SER A 963 -29.57 -15.52 4.84
CA SER A 963 -29.86 -15.46 3.40
C SER A 963 -28.59 -15.29 2.56
N ILE A 964 -28.71 -15.58 1.27
CA ILE A 964 -27.72 -15.25 0.24
C ILE A 964 -28.36 -14.24 -0.73
N TYR A 965 -27.70 -13.09 -0.90
CA TYR A 965 -28.13 -12.01 -1.78
C TYR A 965 -27.10 -11.77 -2.88
N GLY A 966 -27.48 -12.03 -4.14
CA GLY A 966 -26.58 -11.95 -5.30
C GLY A 966 -26.89 -10.82 -6.28
N GLY A 967 -28.09 -10.24 -6.23
CA GLY A 967 -28.47 -9.13 -7.10
C GLY A 967 -28.45 -9.45 -8.60
N GLY A 968 -28.49 -10.73 -8.97
CA GLY A 968 -28.39 -11.23 -10.35
C GLY A 968 -26.97 -11.28 -10.90
N THR A 969 -25.93 -11.06 -10.08
CA THR A 969 -24.54 -11.20 -10.51
C THR A 969 -24.18 -12.70 -10.62
N PRO A 970 -23.65 -13.16 -11.77
CA PRO A 970 -23.23 -14.56 -11.93
C PRO A 970 -22.08 -14.94 -11.00
N VAL A 971 -22.17 -16.14 -10.43
CA VAL A 971 -21.07 -16.87 -9.77
C VAL A 971 -21.02 -18.29 -10.34
N SER A 972 -19.86 -18.73 -10.84
CA SER A 972 -19.76 -20.02 -11.54
C SER A 972 -18.38 -20.66 -11.43
N MET A 973 -18.29 -21.90 -11.86
CA MET A 973 -17.04 -22.59 -12.16
C MET A 973 -16.91 -22.76 -13.68
N SER A 974 -15.70 -22.59 -14.22
CA SER A 974 -15.44 -22.90 -15.64
C SER A 974 -15.39 -24.40 -15.86
N GLY A 975 -16.14 -24.89 -16.85
CA GLY A 975 -16.09 -26.26 -17.34
C GLY A 975 -15.20 -26.42 -18.58
N SER A 976 -14.42 -25.40 -18.94
CA SER A 976 -13.59 -25.41 -20.14
C SER A 976 -12.48 -26.46 -20.07
N ASP A 977 -12.27 -27.17 -21.18
CA ASP A 977 -11.13 -28.06 -21.41
C ASP A 977 -9.99 -27.37 -22.19
N THR A 978 -10.11 -26.05 -22.42
CA THR A 978 -9.06 -25.23 -23.04
C THR A 978 -7.78 -25.30 -22.20
N PRO A 979 -6.61 -25.54 -22.82
CA PRO A 979 -5.32 -25.43 -22.13
C PRO A 979 -5.15 -24.06 -21.47
N LEU A 980 -4.69 -24.04 -20.22
CA LEU A 980 -4.40 -22.81 -19.50
C LEU A 980 -2.92 -22.42 -19.63
N PRO A 981 -2.58 -21.12 -19.54
CA PRO A 981 -1.19 -20.69 -19.47
C PRO A 981 -0.59 -21.14 -18.14
N THR A 982 0.42 -22.00 -18.21
CA THR A 982 1.14 -22.55 -17.06
C THR A 982 2.65 -22.31 -17.23
N PRO A 983 3.48 -22.49 -16.20
CA PRO A 983 4.93 -22.42 -16.40
C PRO A 983 5.46 -23.33 -17.51
N PHE A 984 4.80 -24.46 -17.79
CA PHE A 984 5.20 -25.39 -18.85
C PHE A 984 4.68 -24.99 -20.24
N MET A 985 3.74 -24.04 -20.30
CA MET A 985 3.15 -23.51 -21.53
C MET A 985 2.83 -22.03 -21.30
N PRO A 986 3.85 -21.15 -21.22
CA PRO A 986 3.65 -19.74 -20.93
C PRO A 986 2.95 -19.07 -22.12
N ALA A 987 2.00 -18.18 -21.83
CA ALA A 987 1.50 -17.26 -22.84
C ALA A 987 2.47 -16.08 -22.98
N TYR A 988 2.64 -15.58 -24.21
CA TYR A 988 3.54 -14.47 -24.47
C TYR A 988 3.07 -13.59 -25.63
N ALA A 989 3.54 -12.34 -25.61
CA ALA A 989 3.29 -11.35 -26.64
C ALA A 989 4.49 -10.39 -26.76
N GLY A 990 4.93 -10.15 -27.99
CA GLY A 990 5.92 -9.14 -28.37
C GLY A 990 5.24 -7.93 -29.04
N TYR A 991 5.74 -6.74 -28.74
CA TYR A 991 5.15 -5.47 -29.20
C TYR A 991 6.15 -4.69 -30.04
N ASP A 992 5.63 -3.84 -30.94
CA ASP A 992 6.41 -2.90 -31.75
C ASP A 992 6.56 -1.52 -31.06
N LEU A 993 7.15 -0.57 -31.78
CA LEU A 993 7.41 0.81 -31.31
C LEU A 993 6.15 1.59 -30.93
N ALA A 994 5.03 1.32 -31.57
CA ALA A 994 3.76 2.00 -31.32
C ALA A 994 2.95 1.33 -30.21
N GLY A 995 3.48 0.26 -29.60
CA GLY A 995 2.76 -0.59 -28.66
C GLY A 995 1.79 -1.56 -29.35
N GLY A 996 1.88 -1.69 -30.67
CA GLY A 996 1.10 -2.64 -31.47
C GLY A 996 1.67 -4.05 -31.33
N LEU A 997 0.79 -5.05 -31.36
CA LEU A 997 1.20 -6.45 -31.28
C LEU A 997 1.95 -6.86 -32.55
N GLN A 998 3.16 -7.41 -32.38
CA GLN A 998 3.95 -7.90 -33.52
C GLN A 998 3.38 -9.21 -34.06
N ARG A 999 3.09 -9.23 -35.37
CA ARG A 999 2.61 -10.43 -36.06
C ARG A 999 3.60 -11.59 -35.87
N GLY A 1000 3.08 -12.75 -35.47
CA GLY A 1000 3.88 -13.96 -35.27
C GLY A 1000 4.74 -13.94 -33.99
N SER A 1001 4.61 -12.91 -33.14
CA SER A 1001 5.34 -12.77 -31.88
C SER A 1001 4.43 -12.98 -30.66
N HIS A 1002 3.39 -13.81 -30.79
CA HIS A 1002 2.50 -14.22 -29.71
C HIS A 1002 1.94 -15.62 -29.98
N ASN A 1003 1.48 -16.30 -28.93
CA ASN A 1003 0.82 -17.62 -29.03
C ASN A 1003 -0.68 -17.60 -28.66
N ASN A 1004 -1.27 -16.41 -28.59
CA ASN A 1004 -2.69 -16.23 -28.21
C ASN A 1004 -3.66 -16.74 -29.29
N SER A 1005 -4.77 -17.33 -28.86
CA SER A 1005 -5.86 -17.77 -29.75
C SER A 1005 -6.81 -16.62 -30.11
N ILE A 1006 -7.41 -16.70 -31.30
CA ILE A 1006 -8.47 -15.77 -31.71
C ILE A 1006 -9.76 -15.95 -30.90
N ASP A 1007 -9.96 -17.16 -30.38
CA ASP A 1007 -11.06 -17.51 -29.48
C ASP A 1007 -10.66 -17.39 -28.00
N GLY A 1008 -9.52 -16.78 -27.69
CA GLY A 1008 -9.12 -16.46 -26.31
C GLY A 1008 -9.69 -15.12 -25.82
N ALA A 1009 -9.63 -14.89 -24.52
CA ALA A 1009 -9.93 -13.61 -23.86
C ALA A 1009 -8.70 -12.67 -23.87
N PRO A 1010 -8.90 -11.34 -23.68
CA PRO A 1010 -10.16 -10.62 -23.89
C PRO A 1010 -10.51 -10.57 -25.40
N VAL A 1011 -11.61 -9.89 -25.75
CA VAL A 1011 -12.02 -9.72 -27.16
C VAL A 1011 -10.85 -9.18 -28.01
N PRO A 1012 -10.44 -9.88 -29.09
CA PRO A 1012 -9.39 -9.38 -29.98
C PRO A 1012 -9.77 -8.01 -30.56
N ARG A 1013 -8.91 -6.99 -30.38
CA ARG A 1013 -8.99 -5.72 -31.12
C ARG A 1013 -8.02 -5.74 -32.31
N GLU A 1014 -7.96 -4.66 -33.10
CA GLU A 1014 -6.97 -4.52 -34.19
C GLU A 1014 -5.52 -4.75 -33.70
N ASP A 1015 -5.24 -4.47 -32.42
CA ASP A 1015 -3.95 -4.70 -31.75
C ASP A 1015 -3.80 -6.10 -31.08
N GLY A 1016 -4.72 -7.04 -31.31
CA GLY A 1016 -4.76 -8.36 -30.65
C GLY A 1016 -5.42 -8.36 -29.25
N PRO A 1017 -5.48 -9.52 -28.55
CA PRO A 1017 -6.19 -9.64 -27.27
C PRO A 1017 -5.42 -9.04 -26.09
N VAL A 1018 -4.09 -8.95 -26.14
CA VAL A 1018 -3.30 -8.43 -25.01
C VAL A 1018 -2.71 -7.08 -25.37
N ALA A 1019 -3.16 -6.04 -24.68
CA ALA A 1019 -2.56 -4.72 -24.77
C ALA A 1019 -1.49 -4.58 -23.68
N PRO A 1020 -0.30 -4.03 -23.99
CA PRO A 1020 0.79 -3.91 -23.02
C PRO A 1020 0.46 -2.96 -21.85
N THR A 1021 -0.62 -2.18 -21.98
CA THR A 1021 -1.03 -1.11 -21.05
C THR A 1021 -2.27 -1.43 -20.21
N LYS A 1022 -2.99 -2.55 -20.42
CA LYS A 1022 -4.34 -2.76 -19.85
C LYS A 1022 -4.51 -3.93 -18.86
N ASP A 1023 -3.43 -4.47 -18.30
CA ASP A 1023 -3.49 -5.54 -17.27
C ASP A 1023 -4.34 -6.74 -17.70
N ALA A 1024 -4.26 -7.04 -19.00
CA ALA A 1024 -5.22 -7.92 -19.66
C ALA A 1024 -4.82 -9.40 -19.64
N HIS A 1025 -3.66 -9.77 -19.06
CA HIS A 1025 -3.07 -11.13 -19.06
C HIS A 1025 -4.10 -12.20 -18.63
N PRO A 1026 -4.82 -12.82 -19.59
CA PRO A 1026 -6.02 -13.60 -19.30
C PRO A 1026 -5.65 -15.04 -18.96
N LEU A 1027 -6.52 -15.71 -18.20
CA LEU A 1027 -6.41 -17.13 -17.96
C LEU A 1027 -6.83 -17.91 -19.22
N PHE A 1028 -7.89 -17.48 -19.91
CA PHE A 1028 -8.41 -18.17 -21.11
C PHE A 1028 -7.81 -17.60 -22.40
N VAL A 1029 -6.48 -17.63 -22.52
CA VAL A 1029 -5.75 -17.06 -23.67
C VAL A 1029 -5.67 -18.01 -24.87
N PHE A 1030 -5.62 -19.33 -24.64
CA PHE A 1030 -5.42 -20.32 -25.70
C PHE A 1030 -6.72 -20.81 -26.36
N GLY A 1031 -7.88 -20.34 -25.89
CA GLY A 1031 -9.17 -20.76 -26.42
C GLY A 1031 -10.34 -20.28 -25.57
N PRO A 1032 -11.56 -20.71 -25.93
CA PRO A 1032 -12.78 -20.22 -25.31
C PRO A 1032 -13.00 -20.78 -23.90
N ASP A 1033 -13.59 -19.97 -23.04
CA ASP A 1033 -14.11 -20.40 -21.75
C ASP A 1033 -15.49 -21.07 -21.91
N THR A 1034 -15.48 -22.27 -22.50
CA THR A 1034 -16.66 -23.11 -22.70
C THR A 1034 -16.27 -24.59 -22.64
N PRO A 1035 -17.13 -25.49 -22.12
CA PRO A 1035 -16.92 -26.92 -22.26
C PRO A 1035 -16.67 -27.32 -23.72
N GLY A 1036 -15.54 -27.96 -23.99
CA GLY A 1036 -15.25 -28.61 -25.26
C GLY A 1036 -15.60 -30.09 -25.24
N ALA A 1037 -15.22 -30.85 -26.26
CA ALA A 1037 -15.71 -32.23 -26.50
C ALA A 1037 -15.42 -33.26 -25.39
N ARG A 1038 -14.65 -32.91 -24.36
CA ARG A 1038 -14.39 -33.75 -23.18
C ARG A 1038 -14.88 -33.04 -21.93
N SER A 1039 -15.66 -33.75 -21.12
CA SER A 1039 -15.99 -33.23 -19.80
C SER A 1039 -14.75 -33.22 -18.90
N LEU A 1040 -14.47 -32.07 -18.29
CA LEU A 1040 -13.40 -31.89 -17.32
C LEU A 1040 -13.68 -32.58 -15.99
N ARG A 1041 -14.97 -32.68 -15.60
CA ARG A 1041 -15.40 -33.29 -14.34
C ARG A 1041 -16.03 -34.65 -14.60
N ALA A 1042 -15.77 -35.61 -13.71
CA ALA A 1042 -16.39 -36.92 -13.83
C ALA A 1042 -17.92 -36.81 -13.67
N GLU A 1043 -18.64 -37.73 -14.33
CA GLU A 1043 -20.06 -37.95 -14.03
C GLU A 1043 -20.24 -38.26 -12.54
N GLY A 1044 -21.23 -37.62 -11.90
CA GLY A 1044 -21.48 -37.74 -10.46
C GLY A 1044 -20.49 -36.98 -9.58
N ALA A 1045 -19.70 -36.07 -10.13
CA ALA A 1045 -18.85 -35.17 -9.34
C ALA A 1045 -19.68 -34.27 -8.41
N GLU A 1046 -19.06 -33.77 -7.34
CA GLU A 1046 -19.73 -32.92 -6.36
C GLU A 1046 -20.34 -31.66 -7.01
N PRO A 1047 -21.62 -31.35 -6.71
CA PRO A 1047 -22.31 -30.21 -7.28
C PRO A 1047 -21.81 -28.90 -6.65
N ILE A 1048 -22.11 -27.79 -7.34
CA ILE A 1048 -22.02 -26.43 -6.81
C ILE A 1048 -23.12 -26.25 -5.76
N ARG A 1049 -22.81 -25.67 -4.59
CA ARG A 1049 -23.76 -25.59 -3.46
C ARG A 1049 -24.04 -24.15 -3.02
N PHE A 1050 -25.32 -23.80 -2.89
CA PHE A 1050 -25.80 -22.52 -2.35
C PHE A 1050 -26.88 -22.78 -1.30
N TYR A 1051 -26.53 -22.72 -0.02
CA TYR A 1051 -27.44 -23.05 1.08
C TYR A 1051 -27.69 -21.83 1.97
N ALA A 1052 -28.96 -21.43 2.06
CA ALA A 1052 -29.48 -20.48 3.04
C ALA A 1052 -30.33 -21.27 4.06
N VAL A 1053 -29.78 -21.53 5.26
CA VAL A 1053 -30.36 -22.49 6.20
C VAL A 1053 -31.73 -22.05 6.71
N GLN A 1054 -31.85 -20.81 7.18
CA GLN A 1054 -33.10 -20.24 7.69
C GLN A 1054 -33.66 -19.12 6.81
N GLY A 1055 -32.85 -18.60 5.89
CA GLY A 1055 -33.19 -17.46 5.05
C GLY A 1055 -33.58 -17.82 3.64
N ASP A 1056 -33.43 -16.83 2.78
CA ASP A 1056 -33.81 -16.85 1.37
C ASP A 1056 -32.57 -16.91 0.47
N LEU A 1057 -32.75 -17.47 -0.74
CA LEU A 1057 -31.81 -17.26 -1.85
C LEU A 1057 -32.41 -16.21 -2.78
N VAL A 1058 -31.78 -15.05 -2.89
CA VAL A 1058 -32.32 -13.91 -3.66
C VAL A 1058 -31.30 -13.45 -4.70
N GLY A 1059 -31.72 -13.39 -5.96
CA GLY A 1059 -30.87 -12.93 -7.05
C GLY A 1059 -29.65 -13.82 -7.30
N LEU A 1060 -29.74 -15.11 -6.94
CA LEU A 1060 -28.68 -16.09 -7.20
C LEU A 1060 -28.61 -16.38 -8.70
N SER A 1061 -27.44 -16.21 -9.31
CA SER A 1061 -27.21 -16.63 -10.70
C SER A 1061 -26.02 -17.59 -10.77
N SER A 1062 -26.26 -18.87 -11.04
CA SER A 1062 -25.19 -19.89 -11.17
C SER A 1062 -24.98 -20.31 -12.62
N GLY A 1063 -23.77 -20.11 -13.13
CA GLY A 1063 -23.47 -20.28 -14.55
C GLY A 1063 -23.96 -19.12 -15.42
N MET A 1064 -23.31 -18.94 -16.57
CA MET A 1064 -23.68 -17.90 -17.53
C MET A 1064 -23.35 -18.32 -18.97
N SER A 1065 -24.07 -17.75 -19.93
CA SER A 1065 -23.74 -17.84 -21.35
C SER A 1065 -23.39 -16.44 -21.85
N VAL A 1066 -22.25 -16.32 -22.55
CA VAL A 1066 -21.76 -15.06 -23.13
C VAL A 1066 -21.82 -15.17 -24.64
N GLN A 1067 -22.58 -14.27 -25.26
CA GLN A 1067 -22.68 -14.18 -26.71
C GLN A 1067 -21.83 -13.01 -27.22
N TYR A 1068 -20.85 -13.32 -28.06
CA TYR A 1068 -20.01 -12.35 -28.75
C TYR A 1068 -20.59 -12.00 -30.13
N LEU A 1069 -20.35 -10.76 -30.58
CA LEU A 1069 -20.77 -10.31 -31.90
C LEU A 1069 -19.89 -10.94 -32.99
N PRO A 1070 -20.43 -11.25 -34.20
CA PRO A 1070 -19.65 -11.81 -35.29
C PRO A 1070 -18.45 -10.95 -35.75
N GLN A 1071 -18.43 -9.67 -35.38
CA GLN A 1071 -17.41 -8.70 -35.75
C GLN A 1071 -16.09 -8.84 -34.95
N THR A 1072 -16.01 -9.75 -33.97
CA THR A 1072 -14.82 -9.94 -33.11
C THR A 1072 -13.75 -10.87 -33.71
N ASN A 1073 -13.87 -11.27 -34.99
CA ASN A 1073 -13.05 -12.29 -35.67
C ASN A 1073 -13.02 -13.68 -34.99
N ARG A 1074 -13.87 -13.92 -33.98
CA ARG A 1074 -13.95 -15.20 -33.26
C ARG A 1074 -14.62 -16.27 -34.11
N SER A 1075 -14.13 -17.50 -33.99
CA SER A 1075 -14.78 -18.67 -34.58
C SER A 1075 -15.88 -19.23 -33.67
N ILE A 1076 -15.75 -19.03 -32.34
CA ILE A 1076 -16.71 -19.48 -31.33
C ILE A 1076 -17.35 -18.25 -30.67
N LEU A 1077 -18.60 -17.98 -31.03
CA LEU A 1077 -19.34 -16.79 -30.59
C LEU A 1077 -20.15 -16.98 -29.30
N ASN A 1078 -20.43 -18.21 -28.89
CA ASN A 1078 -21.18 -18.49 -27.67
C ASN A 1078 -20.28 -19.24 -26.69
N TRP A 1079 -20.02 -18.63 -25.54
CA TRP A 1079 -19.26 -19.25 -24.45
C TRP A 1079 -20.21 -19.66 -23.33
N LEU A 1080 -20.12 -20.91 -22.89
CA LEU A 1080 -20.88 -21.42 -21.76
C LEU A 1080 -19.97 -21.56 -20.54
N ARG A 1081 -20.15 -20.70 -19.53
CA ARG A 1081 -19.37 -20.71 -18.29
C ARG A 1081 -20.10 -21.48 -17.20
N ALA A 1082 -20.08 -22.81 -17.32
CA ALA A 1082 -20.67 -23.74 -16.36
C ALA A 1082 -19.83 -25.03 -16.30
N ALA A 1083 -19.76 -25.69 -15.14
CA ALA A 1083 -18.90 -26.87 -14.95
C ALA A 1083 -19.59 -28.08 -14.31
N ALA A 1084 -20.67 -27.88 -13.57
CA ALA A 1084 -21.25 -28.92 -12.72
C ALA A 1084 -22.74 -28.68 -12.42
N PRO A 1085 -23.44 -29.70 -11.89
CA PRO A 1085 -24.79 -29.55 -11.38
C PRO A 1085 -24.85 -28.58 -10.20
N VAL A 1086 -26.02 -27.98 -9.96
CA VAL A 1086 -26.21 -26.97 -8.90
C VAL A 1086 -27.23 -27.45 -7.87
N GLN A 1087 -26.90 -27.29 -6.59
CA GLN A 1087 -27.81 -27.46 -5.46
C GLN A 1087 -28.06 -26.10 -4.78
N ALA A 1088 -29.28 -25.59 -4.92
CA ALA A 1088 -29.74 -24.36 -4.29
C ALA A 1088 -30.83 -24.71 -3.27
N LEU A 1089 -30.51 -24.53 -1.98
CA LEU A 1089 -31.39 -24.84 -0.86
C LEU A 1089 -31.69 -23.57 -0.06
N ALA A 1090 -32.97 -23.22 0.08
CA ALA A 1090 -33.42 -22.12 0.92
C ALA A 1090 -34.38 -22.64 2.00
N GLY A 1091 -34.13 -22.29 3.27
CA GLY A 1091 -35.04 -22.59 4.37
C GLY A 1091 -36.40 -21.93 4.21
N ARG A 1092 -36.47 -20.84 3.45
CA ARG A 1092 -37.69 -20.10 3.15
C ARG A 1092 -37.92 -20.01 1.65
N ASP A 1093 -37.49 -18.94 1.00
CA ASP A 1093 -37.86 -18.64 -0.39
C ASP A 1093 -36.63 -18.64 -1.32
N ILE A 1094 -36.83 -19.08 -2.57
CA ILE A 1094 -35.92 -18.80 -3.69
C ILE A 1094 -36.59 -17.73 -4.55
N ALA A 1095 -35.90 -16.63 -4.82
CA ALA A 1095 -36.47 -15.48 -5.54
C ALA A 1095 -35.48 -14.92 -6.57
N GLY A 1096 -35.90 -14.85 -7.84
CA GLY A 1096 -35.09 -14.31 -8.93
C GLY A 1096 -33.82 -15.14 -9.18
N LEU A 1097 -33.93 -16.47 -9.12
CA LEU A 1097 -32.81 -17.37 -9.39
C LEU A 1097 -32.63 -17.53 -10.90
N GLY A 1098 -31.39 -17.40 -11.38
CA GLY A 1098 -31.05 -17.55 -12.80
C GLY A 1098 -29.86 -18.45 -13.06
N GLY A 1099 -29.61 -18.75 -14.34
CA GLY A 1099 -28.31 -19.24 -14.80
C GLY A 1099 -28.35 -20.47 -15.70
N VAL A 1100 -27.18 -21.08 -15.90
CA VAL A 1100 -27.01 -22.26 -16.76
C VAL A 1100 -26.31 -23.36 -16.00
N PHE A 1101 -26.98 -24.50 -15.84
CA PHE A 1101 -26.45 -25.68 -15.13
C PHE A 1101 -25.91 -26.68 -16.15
N LEU A 1102 -24.74 -27.24 -15.87
CA LEU A 1102 -24.12 -28.25 -16.73
C LEU A 1102 -24.21 -29.63 -16.07
N HIS A 1103 -24.85 -30.57 -16.75
CA HIS A 1103 -24.83 -31.99 -16.42
C HIS A 1103 -23.82 -32.69 -17.33
N ASN A 1104 -22.77 -33.22 -16.74
CA ASN A 1104 -21.69 -33.92 -17.43
C ASN A 1104 -22.05 -35.38 -17.76
N GLY A 1105 -23.04 -35.96 -17.08
CA GLY A 1105 -23.54 -37.31 -17.38
C GLY A 1105 -24.92 -37.60 -16.79
N PRO A 1106 -25.63 -38.64 -17.27
CA PRO A 1106 -27.03 -38.93 -16.94
C PRO A 1106 -27.37 -39.08 -15.45
N SER A 1107 -26.40 -39.41 -14.59
CA SER A 1107 -26.59 -39.49 -13.14
C SER A 1107 -26.44 -38.17 -12.39
N ASP A 1108 -26.10 -37.09 -13.09
CA ASP A 1108 -26.01 -35.76 -12.51
C ASP A 1108 -27.40 -35.22 -12.13
N VAL A 1109 -27.47 -34.60 -10.94
CA VAL A 1109 -28.70 -34.02 -10.41
C VAL A 1109 -28.45 -32.58 -9.98
N SER A 1110 -29.21 -31.65 -10.54
CA SER A 1110 -29.39 -30.31 -9.98
C SER A 1110 -30.67 -30.26 -9.14
N LEU A 1111 -30.63 -29.51 -8.04
CA LEU A 1111 -31.72 -29.40 -7.08
C LEU A 1111 -32.00 -27.94 -6.75
N LEU A 1112 -33.25 -27.52 -6.94
CA LEU A 1112 -33.78 -26.25 -6.44
C LEU A 1112 -34.80 -26.58 -5.36
N HIS A 1113 -34.52 -26.25 -4.10
CA HIS A 1113 -35.42 -26.53 -2.99
C HIS A 1113 -35.66 -25.28 -2.14
N ALA A 1114 -36.91 -24.82 -2.10
CA ALA A 1114 -37.37 -23.80 -1.18
C ALA A 1114 -38.31 -24.40 -0.14
N GLY A 1115 -38.08 -24.11 1.15
CA GLY A 1115 -38.99 -24.51 2.23
C GLY A 1115 -40.39 -23.90 2.11
N ARG A 1116 -40.54 -22.82 1.32
CA ARG A 1116 -41.80 -22.13 1.03
C ARG A 1116 -41.98 -21.94 -0.48
N ASP A 1117 -41.60 -20.80 -1.03
CA ASP A 1117 -41.89 -20.49 -2.44
C ASP A 1117 -40.65 -20.41 -3.32
N ILE A 1118 -40.86 -20.70 -4.61
CA ILE A 1118 -39.93 -20.36 -5.69
C ILE A 1118 -40.59 -19.30 -6.57
N TRP A 1119 -39.98 -18.11 -6.64
CA TRP A 1119 -40.41 -16.98 -7.45
C TRP A 1119 -39.43 -16.73 -8.59
N TYR A 1120 -39.93 -16.82 -9.82
CA TYR A 1120 -39.23 -16.51 -11.07
C TYR A 1120 -37.86 -17.20 -11.18
N ALA A 1121 -37.85 -18.53 -11.21
CA ALA A 1121 -36.64 -19.31 -11.47
C ALA A 1121 -36.41 -19.45 -12.99
N ASP A 1122 -35.37 -18.79 -13.50
CA ASP A 1122 -35.01 -18.76 -14.92
C ASP A 1122 -33.73 -19.58 -15.19
N VAL A 1123 -33.89 -20.89 -15.38
CA VAL A 1123 -32.79 -21.85 -15.41
C VAL A 1123 -32.72 -22.56 -16.75
N LYS A 1124 -31.52 -22.61 -17.33
CA LYS A 1124 -31.19 -23.43 -18.48
C LYS A 1124 -30.36 -24.64 -18.06
N VAL A 1125 -30.75 -25.82 -18.49
CA VAL A 1125 -30.01 -27.07 -18.18
C VAL A 1125 -29.40 -27.62 -19.45
N ALA A 1126 -28.08 -27.75 -19.46
CA ALA A 1126 -27.29 -28.25 -20.57
C ALA A 1126 -26.72 -29.63 -20.21
N GLY A 1127 -26.82 -30.59 -21.13
CA GLY A 1127 -26.33 -31.96 -20.94
C GLY A 1127 -27.38 -32.95 -20.42
N PRO A 1128 -27.04 -34.25 -20.37
CA PRO A 1128 -27.94 -35.30 -19.92
C PRO A 1128 -27.94 -35.36 -18.39
N GLY A 1129 -29.10 -35.23 -17.75
CA GLY A 1129 -29.23 -35.35 -16.29
C GLY A 1129 -30.61 -34.93 -15.79
N LEU A 1130 -30.77 -34.80 -14.48
CA LEU A 1130 -32.04 -34.46 -13.83
C LEU A 1130 -31.97 -33.08 -13.18
N LEU A 1131 -33.01 -32.28 -13.38
CA LEU A 1131 -33.30 -31.11 -12.56
C LEU A 1131 -34.51 -31.41 -11.67
N ASP A 1132 -34.31 -31.39 -10.35
CA ASP A 1132 -35.36 -31.51 -9.34
C ASP A 1132 -35.73 -30.12 -8.79
N VAL A 1133 -37.03 -29.84 -8.72
CA VAL A 1133 -37.57 -28.54 -8.29
C VAL A 1133 -38.65 -28.76 -7.25
N VAL A 1134 -38.36 -28.33 -6.02
CA VAL A 1134 -39.20 -28.53 -4.84
C VAL A 1134 -39.53 -27.18 -4.22
N ALA A 1135 -40.81 -26.83 -4.20
CA ALA A 1135 -41.33 -25.71 -3.44
C ALA A 1135 -42.27 -26.23 -2.35
N GLY A 1136 -42.05 -25.84 -1.10
CA GLY A 1136 -42.92 -26.20 0.01
C GLY A 1136 -44.35 -25.65 -0.11
N ARG A 1137 -44.56 -24.64 -0.96
CA ARG A 1137 -45.84 -23.97 -1.17
C ARG A 1137 -46.12 -23.64 -2.64
N ASN A 1138 -45.47 -22.62 -3.23
CA ASN A 1138 -45.76 -22.19 -4.60
C ASN A 1138 -44.53 -22.19 -5.50
N LEU A 1139 -44.72 -22.54 -6.78
CA LEU A 1139 -43.80 -22.24 -7.88
C LEU A 1139 -44.47 -21.20 -8.79
N VAL A 1140 -43.91 -19.99 -8.86
CA VAL A 1140 -44.49 -18.83 -9.56
C VAL A 1140 -43.55 -18.39 -10.68
N GLN A 1141 -44.03 -18.38 -11.94
CA GLN A 1141 -43.24 -18.00 -13.13
C GLN A 1141 -43.83 -16.85 -13.95
N GLU A 1142 -45.16 -16.75 -14.07
CA GLU A 1142 -45.92 -15.61 -14.65
C GLU A 1142 -45.37 -15.04 -15.98
N ASP A 1143 -44.90 -15.90 -16.89
CA ASP A 1143 -44.26 -15.52 -18.17
C ASP A 1143 -43.02 -14.59 -18.02
N ARG A 1144 -42.45 -14.49 -16.80
CA ARG A 1144 -41.25 -13.69 -16.50
C ARG A 1144 -39.98 -14.53 -16.42
N ALA A 1145 -40.11 -15.84 -16.26
CA ALA A 1145 -38.99 -16.76 -16.12
C ALA A 1145 -39.38 -18.17 -16.60
N SER A 1146 -38.38 -18.98 -16.95
CA SER A 1146 -38.59 -20.30 -17.55
C SER A 1146 -37.55 -21.33 -17.10
N ILE A 1147 -37.94 -22.60 -17.06
CA ILE A 1147 -37.02 -23.72 -16.84
C ILE A 1147 -36.95 -24.52 -18.14
N VAL A 1148 -35.79 -24.51 -18.78
CA VAL A 1148 -35.63 -25.04 -20.15
C VAL A 1148 -34.39 -25.93 -20.26
N SER A 1149 -34.54 -27.10 -20.88
CA SER A 1149 -33.38 -27.86 -21.34
C SER A 1149 -32.87 -27.26 -22.65
N VAL A 1150 -31.56 -27.01 -22.72
CA VAL A 1150 -30.89 -26.54 -23.96
C VAL A 1150 -30.30 -27.69 -24.78
N GLY A 1151 -30.59 -28.95 -24.39
CA GLY A 1151 -30.09 -30.14 -25.05
C GLY A 1151 -28.65 -30.50 -24.65
N PRO A 1152 -27.97 -31.36 -25.43
CA PRO A 1152 -26.58 -31.73 -25.18
C PRO A 1152 -25.67 -30.49 -25.16
N ALA A 1153 -24.81 -30.42 -24.15
CA ALA A 1153 -23.77 -29.38 -24.04
C ALA A 1153 -22.47 -29.77 -24.75
N LEU A 1154 -22.27 -31.07 -24.97
CA LEU A 1154 -21.07 -31.75 -25.46
C LEU A 1154 -21.36 -32.55 -26.72
#